data_AF-A0A8T8WP58-F1
#
_entry.id   AF-A0A8T8WP58-F1
#
_cell.length_a   1.000
_cell.length_b   1.000
_cell.length_c   1.000
_cell.angle_alpha   90.00
_cell.angle_beta   90.00
_cell.angle_gamma   90.00
#
_symmetry.space_group_name_H-M   'P 1'
#
loop_
_entity.id
_entity.type
_entity.pdbx_description
1 polymer ?
#
loop_
_entity_poly.entity_id
_entity_poly.type
_entity_poly.pdbx_seq_one_letter_code
_entity_poly.pdbx_strand_id
1 'polypeptide(L)'
;MRPDGPRDPVTGPDGGPESPYPIRLAGPVIKGFGRGSKELGIPTANIPAEGLAAYPDLQVGVYYGVVALDPARFAFEDASSPIRPAVLSIGYNPFYKNQTRSIEIHIMPSLSAPSPTADGGPTKFHKLPDFYGTDLRLLILGYIRPEYDYVSLEALVEDIRLDCEVARRSLQRPAYACYLAGEECAEDHLRRRRSSSSGTIPLQSPPGVDRRRKDTDTGAPRRLYLTSDTTEFDAGILARLRAEGFDVEYLPFPGRHHTDRERDRKDLEYLLHEREDDLEPGERYAVVAYNKPASLLLESHHQPATSTNPFPRLCALVAYYPHDFDNCLDHLSINTNGSPISKVPTAPANANTTTSSSTAPTTYPPSVTLLPIQIHLAGDRCSAGFESSAPTHTRKRHRCHSFFYPESHAGFAEPSSPNYDGIAARLAWSRALETLKRGFGWHGAGWKVPDVESVWEEYWRCLAATSESGTGAGEQQNSSLAVADERERLAAHIVALMVGSSSGVQLNAPGPNDDDHTSLGTPLVNCVPTMMGGTTPKSLTHFFTSQFLPTGPPDQRIRLLSRTTGADRIVDELHFSFTHSEEIPWLLPSVPPTGRPVRIALVMTASFCAGKVARLNVYWDQASVLVQIGLLDPARLPVVGAEGVERITV
;
A
#
# COMPACT_ATOMS: atom_id res chain seq x y z
N MET A 1 -12.59 -32.16 -24.83
CA MET A 1 -12.50 -33.43 -24.07
C MET A 1 -11.22 -34.19 -24.42
N ARG A 2 -10.41 -34.55 -23.41
CA ARG A 2 -9.14 -35.31 -23.52
C ARG A 2 -9.40 -36.73 -24.06
N PRO A 3 -8.65 -37.22 -25.06
CA PRO A 3 -8.78 -38.60 -25.57
C PRO A 3 -8.16 -39.64 -24.62
N ASP A 4 -8.78 -40.80 -24.47
CA ASP A 4 -8.39 -41.88 -23.52
C ASP A 4 -7.26 -42.81 -24.01
N GLY A 5 -6.55 -42.43 -25.09
CA GLY A 5 -5.52 -43.24 -25.75
C GLY A 5 -4.08 -42.74 -25.54
N PRO A 6 -3.06 -43.57 -25.80
CA PRO A 6 -1.67 -43.14 -25.77
C PRO A 6 -1.42 -42.05 -26.83
N ARG A 7 -0.70 -40.99 -26.46
CA ARG A 7 -0.33 -39.90 -27.37
C ARG A 7 0.91 -40.26 -28.17
N ASP A 8 0.95 -39.81 -29.42
CA ASP A 8 2.12 -40.00 -30.28
C ASP A 8 3.37 -39.33 -29.66
N PRO A 9 4.53 -40.00 -29.69
CA PRO A 9 5.73 -39.52 -29.02
C PRO A 9 6.43 -38.36 -29.77
N VAL A 10 6.06 -38.10 -31.02
CA VAL A 10 6.59 -37.03 -31.88
C VAL A 10 5.46 -36.46 -32.74
N THR A 11 5.61 -35.24 -33.25
CA THR A 11 4.62 -34.60 -34.14
C THR A 11 5.28 -33.79 -35.26
N GLY A 12 4.60 -33.62 -36.39
CA GLY A 12 5.13 -32.98 -37.60
C GLY A 12 5.94 -33.93 -38.49
N PRO A 13 6.22 -33.56 -39.75
CA PRO A 13 6.86 -34.43 -40.73
C PRO A 13 8.34 -34.67 -40.47
N ASP A 14 8.86 -35.85 -40.80
CA ASP A 14 10.29 -36.17 -40.59
C ASP A 14 11.25 -35.35 -41.47
N GLY A 15 10.73 -34.77 -42.56
CA GLY A 15 11.48 -33.92 -43.50
C GLY A 15 11.76 -32.50 -43.01
N GLY A 16 11.22 -32.09 -41.86
CA GLY A 16 11.33 -30.73 -41.33
C GLY A 16 9.98 -30.01 -41.30
N PRO A 17 9.92 -28.75 -40.85
CA PRO A 17 8.69 -27.98 -40.83
C PRO A 17 8.10 -27.82 -42.24
N GLU A 18 6.81 -28.14 -42.41
CA GLU A 18 6.05 -27.90 -43.63
C GLU A 18 5.17 -26.64 -43.47
N SER A 19 4.82 -26.00 -44.59
CA SER A 19 3.96 -24.81 -44.62
C SER A 19 2.72 -25.01 -43.74
N PRO A 20 2.39 -24.08 -42.82
CA PRO A 20 2.88 -22.70 -42.72
C PRO A 20 4.15 -22.49 -41.86
N TYR A 21 4.76 -23.56 -41.35
CA TYR A 21 5.98 -23.47 -40.53
C TYR A 21 7.23 -23.39 -41.42
N PRO A 22 8.30 -22.69 -40.99
CA PRO A 22 8.47 -22.04 -39.70
C PRO A 22 7.77 -20.67 -39.60
N ILE A 23 7.04 -20.42 -38.51
CA ILE A 23 6.38 -19.13 -38.25
C ILE A 23 7.25 -18.30 -37.31
N ARG A 24 7.58 -17.06 -37.73
CA ARG A 24 8.42 -16.13 -36.97
C ARG A 24 7.55 -15.11 -36.25
N LEU A 25 7.67 -15.06 -34.93
CA LEU A 25 7.03 -14.05 -34.08
C LEU A 25 8.09 -13.44 -33.18
N ALA A 26 7.92 -12.18 -32.82
CA ALA A 26 8.81 -11.51 -31.88
C ALA A 26 8.02 -10.47 -31.08
N GLY A 27 8.48 -10.23 -29.86
CA GLY A 27 7.94 -9.18 -29.03
C GLY A 27 8.52 -9.22 -27.62
N PRO A 28 8.36 -8.14 -26.85
CA PRO A 28 8.75 -8.11 -25.47
C PRO A 28 7.94 -9.13 -24.67
N VAL A 29 8.58 -9.79 -23.70
CA VAL A 29 7.88 -10.70 -22.79
C VAL A 29 6.96 -9.89 -21.89
N ILE A 30 5.65 -10.07 -22.05
CA ILE A 30 4.60 -9.39 -21.28
C ILE A 30 4.08 -10.29 -20.14
N LYS A 31 3.44 -9.68 -19.16
CA LYS A 31 2.75 -10.41 -18.09
C LYS A 31 1.46 -11.03 -18.65
N GLY A 32 1.23 -12.31 -18.35
CA GLY A 32 -0.01 -13.02 -18.71
C GLY A 32 -1.16 -12.75 -17.75
N PHE A 33 -2.33 -13.35 -18.00
CA PHE A 33 -3.58 -13.08 -17.26
C PHE A 33 -3.69 -13.76 -15.88
N GLY A 34 -2.56 -14.02 -15.20
CA GLY A 34 -2.55 -14.51 -13.81
C GLY A 34 -3.23 -15.87 -13.58
N ARG A 35 -3.50 -16.66 -14.63
CA ARG A 35 -4.08 -18.01 -14.49
C ARG A 35 -3.01 -18.99 -14.05
N GLY A 36 -2.78 -19.11 -12.75
CA GLY A 36 -2.22 -20.29 -12.08
C GLY A 36 -0.86 -20.85 -12.54
N SER A 37 -0.24 -20.44 -13.65
CA SER A 37 0.90 -21.14 -14.24
C SER A 37 2.13 -21.14 -13.32
N LYS A 38 2.33 -20.07 -12.55
CA LYS A 38 3.31 -20.01 -11.45
C LYS A 38 2.94 -20.91 -10.25
N GLU A 39 1.66 -21.01 -9.90
CA GLU A 39 1.12 -21.87 -8.82
C GLU A 39 1.14 -23.37 -9.20
N LEU A 40 0.91 -23.68 -10.48
CA LEU A 40 1.03 -25.01 -11.10
C LEU A 40 2.48 -25.42 -11.31
N GLY A 41 3.42 -24.52 -11.08
CA GLY A 41 4.85 -24.75 -11.22
C GLY A 41 5.36 -24.78 -12.67
N ILE A 42 4.55 -24.34 -13.64
CA ILE A 42 4.84 -24.31 -15.09
C ILE A 42 4.92 -22.84 -15.53
N PRO A 43 6.07 -22.16 -15.38
CA PRO A 43 6.16 -20.75 -15.75
C PRO A 43 6.03 -20.58 -17.27
N THR A 44 5.13 -19.68 -17.70
CA THR A 44 4.91 -19.32 -19.10
C THR A 44 5.22 -17.84 -19.34
N ALA A 45 5.99 -17.55 -20.39
CA ALA A 45 6.25 -16.21 -20.91
C ALA A 45 5.16 -15.86 -21.94
N ASN A 46 4.58 -14.66 -21.86
CA ASN A 46 3.58 -14.21 -22.83
C ASN A 46 4.24 -13.22 -23.80
N ILE A 47 3.81 -13.19 -25.06
CA ILE A 47 4.23 -12.17 -26.02
C ILE A 47 3.00 -11.52 -26.68
N PRO A 48 3.11 -10.28 -27.17
CA PRO A 48 2.04 -9.61 -27.91
C PRO A 48 1.57 -10.44 -29.12
N ALA A 49 0.26 -10.45 -29.36
CA ALA A 49 -0.38 -11.35 -30.32
C ALA A 49 -0.59 -10.75 -31.72
N GLU A 50 -0.13 -9.52 -31.97
CA GLU A 50 -0.31 -8.79 -33.23
C GLU A 50 0.33 -9.56 -34.40
N GLY A 51 1.44 -10.26 -34.15
CA GLY A 51 2.10 -11.09 -35.16
C GLY A 51 1.25 -12.28 -35.63
N LEU A 52 0.23 -12.72 -34.87
CA LEU A 52 -0.69 -13.77 -35.31
C LEU A 52 -1.68 -13.29 -36.37
N ALA A 53 -1.87 -11.98 -36.54
CA ALA A 53 -2.76 -11.44 -37.58
C ALA A 53 -2.33 -11.84 -39.00
N ALA A 54 -1.04 -12.11 -39.20
CA ALA A 54 -0.49 -12.64 -40.46
C ALA A 54 -0.85 -14.10 -40.74
N TYR A 55 -1.37 -14.83 -39.74
CA TYR A 55 -1.69 -16.26 -39.82
C TYR A 55 -3.12 -16.53 -39.30
N PRO A 56 -4.16 -16.01 -39.98
CA PRO A 56 -5.55 -16.11 -39.52
C PRO A 56 -6.04 -17.57 -39.41
N ASP A 57 -5.56 -18.44 -40.29
CA ASP A 57 -5.94 -19.86 -40.36
C ASP A 57 -5.20 -20.74 -39.33
N LEU A 58 -4.26 -20.17 -38.56
CA LEU A 58 -3.54 -20.89 -37.52
C LEU A 58 -4.53 -21.35 -36.43
N GLN A 59 -4.54 -22.64 -36.11
CA GLN A 59 -5.52 -23.20 -35.19
C GLN A 59 -5.22 -22.84 -33.72
N VAL A 60 -6.22 -22.91 -32.87
CA VAL A 60 -6.02 -22.80 -31.41
C VAL A 60 -5.55 -24.14 -30.86
N GLY A 61 -4.57 -24.12 -29.96
CA GLY A 61 -3.95 -25.33 -29.41
C GLY A 61 -2.49 -25.15 -29.00
N VAL A 62 -1.82 -26.29 -28.81
CA VAL A 62 -0.44 -26.39 -28.32
C VAL A 62 0.51 -26.65 -29.48
N TYR A 63 1.64 -25.93 -29.50
CA TYR A 63 2.67 -25.96 -30.52
C TYR A 63 4.06 -26.18 -29.89
N TYR A 64 5.04 -26.49 -30.74
CA TYR A 64 6.46 -26.55 -30.36
C TYR A 64 7.32 -25.66 -31.26
N GLY A 65 8.44 -25.21 -30.73
CA GLY A 65 9.34 -24.32 -31.43
C GLY A 65 10.64 -24.06 -30.67
N VAL A 66 11.31 -23.00 -31.10
CA VAL A 66 12.52 -22.49 -30.44
C VAL A 66 12.39 -21.01 -30.12
N VAL A 67 13.06 -20.58 -29.07
CA VAL A 67 13.09 -19.19 -28.61
C VAL A 67 14.50 -18.70 -28.42
N ALA A 68 14.72 -17.42 -28.69
CA ALA A 68 15.93 -16.70 -28.32
C ALA A 68 15.53 -15.44 -27.54
N LEU A 69 16.16 -15.23 -26.40
CA LEU A 69 16.03 -14.00 -25.62
C LEU A 69 17.14 -13.03 -26.02
N ASP A 70 16.89 -11.73 -25.87
CA ASP A 70 17.93 -10.71 -26.06
C ASP A 70 19.08 -10.91 -25.04
N PRO A 71 20.29 -11.26 -25.51
CA PRO A 71 21.42 -11.54 -24.63
C PRO A 71 21.89 -10.31 -23.84
N ALA A 72 21.52 -9.09 -24.26
CA ALA A 72 21.85 -7.86 -23.52
C ALA A 72 21.03 -7.73 -22.23
N ARG A 73 19.86 -8.37 -22.16
CA ARG A 73 18.92 -8.30 -21.03
C ARG A 73 18.82 -9.60 -20.25
N PHE A 74 19.02 -10.74 -20.92
CA PHE A 74 18.94 -12.05 -20.28
C PHE A 74 19.89 -13.05 -20.92
N ALA A 75 20.78 -13.63 -20.11
CA ALA A 75 21.65 -14.73 -20.52
C ALA A 75 21.28 -16.00 -19.76
N PHE A 76 21.16 -17.12 -20.48
CA PHE A 76 21.00 -18.42 -19.84
C PHE A 76 22.29 -18.83 -19.12
N GLU A 77 22.17 -19.38 -17.91
CA GLU A 77 23.31 -19.79 -17.07
C GLU A 77 24.25 -20.79 -17.79
N ASP A 78 23.68 -21.69 -18.60
CA ASP A 78 24.43 -22.59 -19.48
C ASP A 78 24.75 -21.91 -20.82
N ALA A 79 25.97 -21.38 -20.94
CA ALA A 79 26.49 -20.61 -22.08
C ALA A 79 26.65 -21.37 -23.42
N SER A 80 26.00 -22.53 -23.60
CA SER A 80 26.21 -23.42 -24.76
C SER A 80 25.47 -23.02 -26.04
N SER A 81 24.33 -22.31 -25.93
CA SER A 81 23.58 -21.77 -27.08
C SER A 81 22.62 -20.66 -26.60
N PRO A 82 22.42 -19.56 -27.36
CA PRO A 82 21.43 -18.52 -27.05
C PRO A 82 19.99 -18.94 -27.37
N ILE A 83 19.80 -20.10 -28.02
CA ILE A 83 18.49 -20.62 -28.43
C ILE A 83 18.06 -21.73 -27.47
N ARG A 84 16.77 -21.74 -27.12
CA ARG A 84 16.15 -22.76 -26.25
C ARG A 84 14.92 -23.39 -26.91
N PRO A 85 14.67 -24.69 -26.69
CA PRO A 85 13.41 -25.30 -27.07
C PRO A 85 12.25 -24.72 -26.27
N ALA A 86 11.05 -24.70 -26.85
CA ALA A 86 9.85 -24.21 -26.18
C ALA A 86 8.59 -24.97 -26.60
N VAL A 87 7.64 -25.06 -25.67
CA VAL A 87 6.23 -25.40 -25.92
C VAL A 87 5.43 -24.12 -25.78
N LEU A 88 4.40 -23.93 -26.61
CA LEU A 88 3.53 -22.78 -26.48
C LEU A 88 2.06 -23.13 -26.68
N SER A 89 1.18 -22.37 -26.05
CA SER A 89 -0.27 -22.42 -26.24
C SER A 89 -0.73 -21.17 -26.97
N ILE A 90 -1.55 -21.35 -28.00
CA ILE A 90 -2.23 -20.26 -28.71
C ILE A 90 -3.73 -20.43 -28.48
N GLY A 91 -4.36 -19.48 -27.77
CA GLY A 91 -5.76 -19.55 -27.35
C GLY A 91 -6.48 -18.20 -27.46
N TYR A 92 -7.71 -18.12 -26.96
CA TYR A 92 -8.47 -16.86 -26.86
C TYR A 92 -8.54 -16.36 -25.41
N ASN A 93 -8.51 -15.04 -25.23
CA ASN A 93 -8.70 -14.43 -23.91
C ASN A 93 -10.20 -14.42 -23.52
N PRO A 94 -10.62 -15.08 -22.42
CA PRO A 94 -12.03 -15.16 -22.04
C PRO A 94 -12.60 -13.91 -21.33
N PHE A 95 -11.76 -12.92 -20.94
CA PHE A 95 -12.20 -11.75 -20.16
C PHE A 95 -12.64 -10.55 -21.01
N TYR A 96 -12.11 -10.42 -22.21
CA TYR A 96 -12.53 -9.39 -23.15
C TYR A 96 -13.51 -10.03 -24.12
N LYS A 97 -14.71 -9.46 -24.30
CA LYS A 97 -15.63 -9.84 -25.40
C LYS A 97 -15.08 -9.49 -26.80
N ASN A 98 -13.75 -9.43 -26.96
CA ASN A 98 -13.01 -9.17 -28.19
C ASN A 98 -12.14 -10.37 -28.56
N GLN A 99 -12.03 -10.61 -29.87
CA GLN A 99 -11.57 -11.83 -30.54
C GLN A 99 -10.03 -11.99 -30.60
N THR A 100 -9.27 -11.42 -29.67
CA THR A 100 -7.80 -11.42 -29.77
C THR A 100 -7.20 -12.71 -29.19
N ARG A 101 -6.36 -13.38 -29.98
CA ARG A 101 -5.62 -14.58 -29.55
C ARG A 101 -4.52 -14.22 -28.55
N SER A 102 -4.09 -15.15 -27.71
CA SER A 102 -2.95 -15.02 -26.79
C SER A 102 -1.89 -16.08 -27.09
N ILE A 103 -0.63 -15.80 -26.76
CA ILE A 103 0.50 -16.73 -26.89
C ILE A 103 1.16 -16.90 -25.52
N GLU A 104 1.17 -18.13 -25.00
CA GLU A 104 1.83 -18.48 -23.74
C GLU A 104 2.94 -19.49 -23.99
N ILE A 105 4.18 -19.19 -23.61
CA ILE A 105 5.38 -19.93 -24.00
C ILE A 105 6.09 -20.49 -22.77
N HIS A 106 6.22 -21.81 -22.68
CA HIS A 106 7.06 -22.47 -21.70
C HIS A 106 8.46 -22.75 -22.29
N ILE A 107 9.49 -22.06 -21.76
CA ILE A 107 10.88 -22.24 -22.20
C ILE A 107 11.50 -23.46 -21.52
N MET A 108 11.89 -24.44 -22.32
CA MET A 108 12.44 -25.71 -21.86
C MET A 108 13.97 -25.63 -21.67
N PRO A 109 14.57 -26.55 -20.88
CA PRO A 109 16.02 -26.68 -20.80
C PRO A 109 16.62 -27.07 -22.15
N SER A 110 17.94 -26.92 -22.27
CA SER A 110 18.68 -27.46 -23.43
C SER A 110 18.35 -28.93 -23.68
N LEU A 111 18.35 -29.35 -24.95
CA LEU A 111 18.18 -30.75 -25.34
C LEU A 111 19.33 -31.65 -24.87
N SER A 112 20.45 -31.07 -24.41
CA SER A 112 21.56 -31.79 -23.77
C SER A 112 21.31 -32.08 -22.28
N ALA A 113 20.47 -31.30 -21.60
CA ALA A 113 20.12 -31.50 -20.18
C ALA A 113 19.09 -32.64 -20.04
N PRO A 114 19.11 -33.47 -18.98
CA PRO A 114 18.11 -34.52 -18.79
C PRO A 114 16.68 -33.94 -18.79
N SER A 115 15.72 -34.70 -19.33
CA SER A 115 14.32 -34.25 -19.37
C SER A 115 13.82 -34.07 -17.92
N PRO A 116 13.44 -32.84 -17.50
CA PRO A 116 12.99 -32.60 -16.13
C PRO A 116 11.63 -33.25 -15.83
N THR A 117 11.02 -33.85 -16.86
CA THR A 117 9.72 -34.51 -16.85
C THR A 117 9.80 -36.03 -17.10
N ALA A 118 11.01 -36.62 -17.10
CA ALA A 118 11.19 -38.07 -17.27
C ALA A 118 10.72 -38.88 -16.03
N ASP A 119 9.86 -39.86 -16.30
CA ASP A 119 9.32 -40.97 -15.47
C ASP A 119 9.13 -40.81 -13.93
N GLY A 120 7.86 -40.92 -13.52
CA GLY A 120 7.40 -41.47 -12.22
C GLY A 120 7.55 -40.61 -10.96
N GLY A 121 8.33 -39.53 -10.98
CA GLY A 121 8.48 -38.59 -9.86
C GLY A 121 7.52 -37.39 -9.90
N PRO A 122 7.51 -36.54 -8.86
CA PRO A 122 6.74 -35.28 -8.89
C PRO A 122 7.22 -34.40 -10.05
N THR A 123 6.32 -34.10 -10.99
CA THR A 123 6.61 -33.32 -12.22
C THR A 123 7.14 -31.93 -11.86
N LYS A 124 8.42 -31.68 -12.13
CA LYS A 124 9.05 -30.37 -11.90
C LYS A 124 9.41 -29.74 -13.24
N PHE A 125 8.70 -28.68 -13.62
CA PHE A 125 8.98 -27.96 -14.85
C PHE A 125 10.18 -27.02 -14.69
N HIS A 126 10.80 -26.69 -15.82
CA HIS A 126 11.94 -25.79 -15.87
C HIS A 126 11.52 -24.38 -15.46
N LYS A 127 12.30 -23.77 -14.57
CA LYS A 127 12.02 -22.43 -14.05
C LYS A 127 13.21 -21.53 -14.33
N LEU A 128 12.94 -20.45 -15.04
CA LEU A 128 13.85 -19.35 -15.25
C LEU A 128 13.46 -18.21 -14.30
N PRO A 129 14.40 -17.33 -13.91
CA PRO A 129 14.05 -16.07 -13.27
C PRO A 129 13.15 -15.24 -14.18
N ASP A 130 12.35 -14.35 -13.61
CA ASP A 130 11.45 -13.51 -14.40
C ASP A 130 12.27 -12.58 -15.34
N PHE A 131 11.91 -12.54 -16.62
CA PHE A 131 12.59 -11.75 -17.67
C PHE A 131 11.62 -10.87 -18.46
N TYR A 132 10.59 -10.32 -17.80
CA TYR A 132 9.62 -9.42 -18.40
C TYR A 132 10.30 -8.20 -19.07
N GLY A 133 9.77 -7.78 -20.21
CA GLY A 133 10.34 -6.70 -21.03
C GLY A 133 11.63 -7.08 -21.77
N THR A 134 12.09 -8.33 -21.68
CA THR A 134 13.14 -8.85 -22.57
C THR A 134 12.51 -9.18 -23.92
N ASP A 135 13.14 -8.75 -25.01
CA ASP A 135 12.69 -9.12 -26.34
C ASP A 135 12.90 -10.62 -26.57
N LEU A 136 11.80 -11.30 -26.88
CA LEU A 136 11.76 -12.72 -27.19
C LEU A 136 11.49 -12.89 -28.67
N ARG A 137 12.36 -13.64 -29.34
CA ARG A 137 12.17 -14.11 -30.71
C ARG A 137 11.70 -15.56 -30.67
N LEU A 138 10.52 -15.83 -31.21
CA LEU A 138 9.88 -17.13 -31.26
C LEU A 138 9.85 -17.66 -32.70
N LEU A 139 10.23 -18.91 -32.87
CA LEU A 139 10.09 -19.66 -34.11
C LEU A 139 9.21 -20.89 -33.86
N ILE A 140 8.00 -20.91 -34.39
CA ILE A 140 7.06 -22.04 -34.28
C ILE A 140 7.34 -23.03 -35.40
N LEU A 141 7.56 -24.30 -35.05
CA LEU A 141 8.03 -25.34 -35.97
C LEU A 141 7.00 -26.45 -36.23
N GLY A 142 5.95 -26.53 -35.40
CA GLY A 142 4.84 -27.45 -35.66
C GLY A 142 3.78 -27.46 -34.55
N TYR A 143 2.68 -28.15 -34.84
CA TYR A 143 1.52 -28.29 -33.98
C TYR A 143 1.57 -29.61 -33.20
N ILE A 144 1.23 -29.58 -31.91
CA ILE A 144 1.18 -30.76 -31.05
C ILE A 144 -0.25 -31.31 -30.94
N ARG A 145 -1.21 -30.48 -30.53
CA ARG A 145 -2.59 -30.91 -30.23
C ARG A 145 -3.55 -29.72 -30.04
N PRO A 146 -4.87 -29.93 -30.10
CA PRO A 146 -5.85 -28.91 -29.73
C PRO A 146 -5.91 -28.69 -28.21
N GLU A 147 -6.58 -27.61 -27.81
CA GLU A 147 -6.93 -27.36 -26.41
C GLU A 147 -7.87 -28.47 -25.90
N TYR A 148 -7.64 -28.93 -24.67
CA TYR A 148 -8.47 -29.93 -24.02
C TYR A 148 -9.12 -29.34 -22.77
N ASP A 149 -10.35 -29.77 -22.49
CA ASP A 149 -11.02 -29.53 -21.22
C ASP A 149 -10.54 -30.54 -20.18
N TYR A 150 -10.18 -30.05 -19.00
CA TYR A 150 -9.67 -30.85 -17.90
C TYR A 150 -10.66 -30.84 -16.73
N VAL A 151 -10.95 -32.02 -16.20
CA VAL A 151 -11.81 -32.20 -15.01
C VAL A 151 -11.00 -32.24 -13.71
N SER A 152 -9.67 -32.39 -13.80
CA SER A 152 -8.75 -32.38 -12.67
C SER A 152 -7.44 -31.68 -13.01
N LEU A 153 -6.75 -31.18 -11.98
CA LEU A 153 -5.50 -30.46 -12.16
C LEU A 153 -4.36 -31.40 -12.56
N GLU A 154 -4.38 -32.61 -12.05
CA GLU A 154 -3.40 -33.65 -12.31
C GLU A 154 -3.38 -34.02 -13.80
N ALA A 155 -4.57 -34.14 -14.42
CA ALA A 155 -4.70 -34.43 -15.84
C ALA A 155 -4.12 -33.31 -16.73
N LEU A 156 -4.28 -32.04 -16.31
CA LEU A 156 -3.69 -30.89 -16.99
C LEU A 156 -2.15 -30.94 -16.91
N VAL A 157 -1.62 -31.16 -15.70
CA VAL A 157 -0.17 -31.24 -15.46
C VAL A 157 0.47 -32.39 -16.25
N GLU A 158 -0.18 -33.55 -16.30
CA GLU A 158 0.28 -34.69 -17.10
C GLU A 158 0.33 -34.40 -18.60
N ASP A 159 -0.67 -33.71 -19.14
CA ASP A 159 -0.67 -33.39 -20.57
C ASP A 159 0.39 -32.35 -20.94
N ILE A 160 0.63 -31.36 -20.07
CA ILE A 160 1.72 -30.39 -20.29
C ILE A 160 3.08 -31.10 -20.20
N ARG A 161 3.22 -32.09 -19.30
CA ARG A 161 4.40 -32.95 -19.22
C ARG A 161 4.63 -33.69 -20.55
N LEU A 162 3.57 -34.27 -21.11
CA LEU A 162 3.62 -34.96 -22.41
C LEU A 162 3.92 -34.00 -23.56
N ASP A 163 3.37 -32.79 -23.55
CA ASP A 163 3.64 -31.76 -24.57
C ASP A 163 5.13 -31.40 -24.61
N CYS A 164 5.76 -31.22 -23.44
CA CYS A 164 7.19 -30.98 -23.33
C CYS A 164 8.02 -32.13 -23.90
N GLU A 165 7.62 -33.38 -23.66
CA GLU A 165 8.34 -34.55 -24.14
C GLU A 165 8.17 -34.74 -25.66
N VAL A 166 6.96 -34.51 -26.19
CA VAL A 166 6.69 -34.53 -27.62
C VAL A 166 7.49 -33.44 -28.34
N ALA A 167 7.50 -32.21 -27.80
CA ALA A 167 8.30 -31.11 -28.35
C ALA A 167 9.80 -31.44 -28.35
N ARG A 168 10.30 -31.99 -27.23
CA ARG A 168 11.69 -32.41 -27.08
C ARG A 168 12.09 -33.42 -28.16
N ARG A 169 11.33 -34.51 -28.30
CA ARG A 169 11.62 -35.57 -29.29
C ARG A 169 11.46 -35.07 -30.72
N SER A 170 10.49 -34.20 -30.97
CA SER A 170 10.26 -33.62 -32.30
C SER A 170 11.42 -32.73 -32.75
N LEU A 171 11.97 -31.91 -31.84
CA LEU A 171 13.12 -31.02 -32.09
C LEU A 171 14.46 -31.75 -32.16
N GLN A 172 14.59 -32.95 -31.57
CA GLN A 172 15.79 -33.79 -31.67
C GLN A 172 15.96 -34.43 -33.05
N ARG A 173 14.93 -34.41 -33.91
CA ARG A 173 15.00 -34.99 -35.25
C ARG A 173 15.97 -34.18 -36.13
N PRO A 174 16.73 -34.84 -37.03
CA PRO A 174 17.78 -34.19 -37.81
C PRO A 174 17.32 -32.94 -38.58
N ALA A 175 16.13 -32.98 -39.19
CA ALA A 175 15.58 -31.87 -39.97
C ALA A 175 15.15 -30.65 -39.12
N TYR A 176 15.09 -30.79 -37.79
CA TYR A 176 14.71 -29.73 -36.85
C TYR A 176 15.89 -29.24 -36.00
N ALA A 177 16.95 -30.04 -35.89
CA ALA A 177 18.12 -29.73 -35.06
C ALA A 177 18.85 -28.44 -35.50
N CYS A 178 18.83 -28.11 -36.80
CA CYS A 178 19.45 -26.87 -37.33
C CYS A 178 18.87 -25.60 -36.69
N TYR A 179 17.58 -25.58 -36.35
CA TYR A 179 16.92 -24.42 -35.74
C TYR A 179 17.38 -24.15 -34.29
N LEU A 180 17.99 -25.13 -33.61
CA LEU A 180 18.60 -24.95 -32.28
C LEU A 180 20.05 -24.47 -32.34
N ALA A 181 20.72 -24.67 -33.48
CA ALA A 181 22.09 -24.22 -33.73
C ALA A 181 22.16 -22.74 -34.16
N GLY A 182 21.01 -22.14 -34.53
CA GLY A 182 20.95 -20.76 -35.01
C GLY A 182 21.51 -20.56 -36.43
N GLU A 183 21.78 -21.65 -37.13
CA GLU A 183 22.10 -21.61 -38.55
C GLU A 183 20.80 -21.32 -39.31
N GLU A 184 20.80 -20.29 -40.17
CA GLU A 184 19.74 -20.15 -41.15
C GLU A 184 19.76 -21.39 -42.03
N CYS A 185 18.77 -22.28 -41.84
CA CYS A 185 18.52 -23.35 -42.75
C CYS A 185 17.98 -22.71 -44.04
N ALA A 186 18.91 -22.23 -44.89
CA ALA A 186 18.61 -21.73 -46.20
C ALA A 186 17.82 -22.81 -46.96
N GLU A 187 16.73 -22.39 -47.59
CA GLU A 187 16.05 -23.14 -48.63
C GLU A 187 17.08 -23.59 -49.68
N ASP A 188 17.69 -24.79 -49.56
CA ASP A 188 18.41 -25.42 -50.68
C ASP A 188 18.91 -26.87 -50.48
N HIS A 189 18.28 -27.69 -49.61
CA HIS A 189 18.67 -29.11 -49.49
C HIS A 189 17.57 -30.13 -49.81
N LEU A 190 16.69 -29.78 -50.74
CA LEU A 190 15.91 -30.77 -51.50
C LEU A 190 16.78 -31.40 -52.60
N ARG A 191 17.91 -32.05 -52.24
CA ARG A 191 18.72 -32.97 -53.08
C ARG A 191 20.02 -33.38 -52.38
N ARG A 192 19.98 -34.28 -51.39
CA ARG A 192 20.92 -35.42 -51.29
C ARG A 192 20.75 -36.23 -50.01
N ARG A 193 20.50 -37.52 -50.24
CA ARG A 193 21.03 -38.70 -49.53
C ARG A 193 20.63 -38.85 -48.05
N ARG A 194 19.69 -39.76 -47.78
CA ARG A 194 19.91 -41.20 -47.47
C ARG A 194 20.69 -41.45 -46.17
N SER A 195 20.09 -42.33 -45.36
CA SER A 195 20.68 -43.27 -44.38
C SER A 195 21.25 -42.65 -43.10
N SER A 196 20.58 -42.85 -41.96
CA SER A 196 20.87 -43.91 -40.95
C SER A 196 21.78 -43.35 -39.85
N SER A 197 21.72 -43.66 -38.56
CA SER A 197 20.88 -44.43 -37.64
C SER A 197 21.65 -44.41 -36.31
N SER A 198 20.98 -44.59 -35.16
CA SER A 198 21.51 -45.15 -33.87
C SER A 198 22.68 -44.42 -33.17
N GLY A 199 22.76 -44.21 -31.86
CA GLY A 199 22.03 -44.72 -30.69
C GLY A 199 22.92 -44.64 -29.43
N THR A 200 22.28 -44.45 -28.25
CA THR A 200 22.48 -45.29 -27.03
C THR A 200 23.62 -44.86 -26.04
N ILE A 201 23.33 -44.22 -24.88
CA ILE A 201 23.14 -44.77 -23.48
C ILE A 201 24.48 -44.89 -22.67
N PRO A 202 24.58 -44.86 -21.31
CA PRO A 202 23.91 -44.11 -20.22
C PRO A 202 24.77 -43.93 -18.88
N LEU A 203 24.09 -43.62 -17.74
CA LEU A 203 24.27 -44.10 -16.33
C LEU A 203 25.18 -43.39 -15.27
N GLN A 204 24.48 -42.96 -14.19
CA GLN A 204 24.65 -43.26 -12.74
C GLN A 204 25.15 -42.20 -11.71
N SER A 205 24.50 -42.30 -10.53
CA SER A 205 24.22 -41.48 -9.30
C SER A 205 25.38 -41.25 -8.29
N PRO A 206 25.23 -40.81 -7.00
CA PRO A 206 24.23 -40.04 -6.17
C PRO A 206 24.93 -39.02 -5.17
N PRO A 207 24.51 -38.74 -3.88
CA PRO A 207 23.34 -38.05 -3.30
C PRO A 207 23.62 -36.90 -2.27
N GLY A 208 22.57 -36.13 -1.85
CA GLY A 208 22.30 -35.83 -0.41
C GLY A 208 22.26 -34.38 0.15
N VAL A 209 21.21 -34.09 0.96
CA VAL A 209 21.14 -33.30 2.24
C VAL A 209 20.10 -32.14 2.32
N ASP A 210 19.22 -32.24 3.33
CA ASP A 210 18.15 -31.34 3.81
C ASP A 210 18.59 -29.99 4.40
N ARG A 211 17.73 -28.94 4.29
CA ARG A 211 17.71 -27.78 5.23
C ARG A 211 16.30 -27.19 5.48
N ARG A 212 16.08 -26.85 6.76
CA ARG A 212 14.89 -26.28 7.43
C ARG A 212 14.35 -24.97 6.83
N ARG A 213 13.01 -24.83 6.81
CA ARG A 213 12.25 -23.61 6.47
C ARG A 213 12.19 -22.61 7.64
N LYS A 214 12.26 -21.31 7.29
CA LYS A 214 12.03 -20.13 8.15
C LYS A 214 10.75 -19.47 7.62
N ASP A 215 9.73 -19.33 8.46
CA ASP A 215 8.46 -18.69 8.10
C ASP A 215 8.65 -17.18 7.85
N THR A 216 8.12 -16.67 6.74
CA THR A 216 8.07 -15.24 6.41
C THR A 216 6.63 -14.81 6.14
N ASP A 217 6.20 -13.87 6.96
CA ASP A 217 4.97 -13.06 6.98
C ASP A 217 4.60 -12.45 5.61
N THR A 218 3.48 -12.87 5.02
CA THR A 218 2.99 -12.44 3.70
C THR A 218 1.87 -11.39 3.84
N GLY A 219 2.24 -10.12 3.96
CA GLY A 219 1.31 -8.99 3.77
C GLY A 219 1.51 -8.35 2.39
N ALA A 220 0.44 -8.17 1.61
CA ALA A 220 0.50 -7.52 0.30
C ALA A 220 1.05 -6.08 0.41
N PRO A 221 1.88 -5.62 -0.55
CA PRO A 221 2.47 -4.27 -0.52
C PRO A 221 1.39 -3.19 -0.67
N ARG A 222 1.54 -2.11 0.09
CA ARG A 222 0.62 -0.95 0.10
C ARG A 222 1.15 0.14 -0.81
N ARG A 223 1.04 -0.06 -2.12
CA ARG A 223 1.65 0.83 -3.12
C ARG A 223 0.99 2.20 -3.15
N LEU A 224 1.79 3.23 -2.88
CA LEU A 224 1.37 4.62 -2.83
C LEU A 224 2.18 5.43 -3.85
N TYR A 225 1.49 5.96 -4.86
CA TYR A 225 2.11 6.83 -5.86
C TYR A 225 1.92 8.29 -5.46
N LEU A 226 3.02 9.01 -5.32
CA LEU A 226 3.01 10.45 -5.08
C LEU A 226 3.35 11.18 -6.38
N THR A 227 2.56 12.15 -6.80
CA THR A 227 2.81 12.90 -8.04
C THR A 227 2.70 14.41 -7.80
N SER A 228 3.60 15.17 -8.42
CA SER A 228 3.67 16.63 -8.36
C SER A 228 4.22 17.17 -9.68
N ASP A 229 4.07 18.47 -9.91
CA ASP A 229 4.62 19.20 -11.06
C ASP A 229 6.11 19.54 -10.94
N THR A 230 6.73 19.16 -9.83
CA THR A 230 8.17 19.26 -9.61
C THR A 230 8.90 18.03 -10.15
N THR A 231 10.22 18.16 -10.39
CA THR A 231 11.08 17.02 -10.77
C THR A 231 11.58 16.23 -9.57
N GLU A 232 11.70 16.92 -8.42
CA GLU A 232 12.06 16.36 -7.13
C GLU A 232 10.96 16.72 -6.12
N PHE A 233 10.82 15.91 -5.08
CA PHE A 233 9.82 16.11 -4.04
C PHE A 233 10.44 16.02 -2.66
N ASP A 234 9.74 16.59 -1.66
CA ASP A 234 10.19 16.60 -0.28
C ASP A 234 10.47 15.18 0.24
N ALA A 235 11.74 14.89 0.50
CA ALA A 235 12.20 13.59 0.97
C ALA A 235 11.64 13.23 2.37
N GLY A 236 11.34 14.24 3.19
CA GLY A 236 10.74 14.06 4.51
C GLY A 236 9.31 13.53 4.43
N ILE A 237 8.49 14.05 3.51
CA ILE A 237 7.14 13.54 3.26
C ILE A 237 7.18 12.09 2.78
N LEU A 238 8.06 11.78 1.81
CA LEU A 238 8.23 10.41 1.30
C LEU A 238 8.67 9.44 2.40
N ALA A 239 9.65 9.84 3.21
CA ALA A 239 10.16 9.02 4.30
C ALA A 239 9.11 8.81 5.40
N ARG A 240 8.29 9.82 5.70
CA ARG A 240 7.19 9.71 6.66
C ARG A 240 6.12 8.73 6.19
N LEU A 241 5.71 8.79 4.92
CA LEU A 241 4.76 7.84 4.35
C LEU A 241 5.33 6.40 4.37
N ARG A 242 6.61 6.22 4.04
CA ARG A 242 7.27 4.90 4.15
C ARG A 242 7.29 4.40 5.59
N ALA A 243 7.55 5.29 6.55
CA ALA A 243 7.56 4.95 7.96
C ALA A 243 6.17 4.58 8.52
N GLU A 244 5.09 5.08 7.90
CA GLU A 244 3.71 4.61 8.19
C GLU A 244 3.42 3.21 7.60
N GLY A 245 4.33 2.65 6.79
CA GLY A 245 4.20 1.30 6.22
C GLY A 245 3.69 1.25 4.79
N PHE A 246 3.67 2.38 4.08
CA PHE A 246 3.38 2.44 2.65
C PHE A 246 4.63 2.14 1.80
N ASP A 247 4.43 1.53 0.65
CA ASP A 247 5.46 1.40 -0.38
C ASP A 247 5.35 2.59 -1.33
N VAL A 248 6.22 3.59 -1.15
CA VAL A 248 6.04 4.93 -1.74
C VAL A 248 6.98 5.15 -2.91
N GLU A 249 6.39 5.39 -4.07
CA GLU A 249 7.08 5.80 -5.29
C GLU A 249 6.65 7.21 -5.70
N TYR A 250 7.64 8.04 -6.05
CA TYR A 250 7.39 9.39 -6.55
C TYR A 250 7.43 9.41 -8.07
N LEU A 251 6.40 10.00 -8.67
CA LEU A 251 6.14 10.09 -10.10
C LEU A 251 6.12 11.57 -10.52
N PRO A 252 7.26 12.15 -10.94
CA PRO A 252 7.33 13.54 -11.35
C PRO A 252 6.52 13.78 -12.63
N PHE A 253 5.69 14.82 -12.63
CA PHE A 253 4.86 15.20 -13.78
C PHE A 253 4.85 16.72 -13.99
N PRO A 254 5.93 17.30 -14.55
CA PRO A 254 5.99 18.75 -14.81
C PRO A 254 4.98 19.25 -15.85
N GLY A 255 4.33 18.33 -16.59
CA GLY A 255 3.41 18.62 -17.68
C GLY A 255 4.17 19.08 -18.93
N ARG A 256 4.05 18.31 -20.02
CA ARG A 256 4.83 18.57 -21.25
C ARG A 256 4.21 19.68 -22.10
N HIS A 257 2.92 19.94 -21.96
CA HIS A 257 2.17 20.84 -22.83
C HIS A 257 1.26 21.80 -22.03
N HIS A 258 1.81 22.93 -21.57
CA HIS A 258 1.05 23.93 -20.80
C HIS A 258 -0.21 24.49 -21.52
N THR A 259 -0.30 24.37 -22.85
CA THR A 259 -1.44 24.87 -23.64
C THR A 259 -2.50 23.81 -23.94
N ASP A 260 -2.22 22.52 -23.76
CA ASP A 260 -3.14 21.42 -24.08
C ASP A 260 -3.37 20.53 -22.84
N ARG A 261 -4.34 20.94 -22.02
CA ARG A 261 -4.70 20.27 -20.76
C ARG A 261 -5.17 18.83 -20.97
N GLU A 262 -5.87 18.56 -22.07
CA GLU A 262 -6.43 17.23 -22.36
C GLU A 262 -5.31 16.23 -22.73
N ARG A 263 -4.25 16.70 -23.40
CA ARG A 263 -3.05 15.89 -23.63
C ARG A 263 -2.29 15.62 -22.34
N ASP A 264 -2.01 16.65 -21.54
CA ASP A 264 -1.35 16.48 -20.24
C ASP A 264 -2.15 15.53 -19.32
N ARG A 265 -3.49 15.58 -19.35
CA ARG A 265 -4.37 14.64 -18.64
C ARG A 265 -4.15 13.20 -19.09
N LYS A 266 -4.17 12.93 -20.40
CA LYS A 266 -3.94 11.59 -20.97
C LYS A 266 -2.54 11.07 -20.68
N ASP A 267 -1.53 11.94 -20.73
CA ASP A 267 -0.15 11.57 -20.42
C ASP A 267 -0.02 11.13 -18.95
N LEU A 268 -0.69 11.83 -18.02
CA LEU A 268 -0.72 11.44 -16.61
C LEU A 268 -1.51 10.13 -16.38
N GLU A 269 -2.63 9.93 -17.07
CA GLU A 269 -3.38 8.67 -17.03
C GLU A 269 -2.54 7.50 -17.50
N TYR A 270 -1.85 7.66 -18.64
CA TYR A 270 -0.96 6.64 -19.18
C TYR A 270 0.13 6.27 -18.17
N LEU A 271 0.76 7.27 -17.54
CA LEU A 271 1.78 7.07 -16.53
C LEU A 271 1.26 6.28 -15.31
N LEU A 272 0.03 6.53 -14.86
CA LEU A 272 -0.57 5.75 -13.77
C LEU A 272 -0.96 4.34 -14.21
N HIS A 273 -1.47 4.18 -15.43
CA HIS A 273 -1.81 2.87 -15.99
C HIS A 273 -0.58 1.96 -16.13
N GLU A 274 0.56 2.50 -16.55
CA GLU A 274 1.82 1.74 -16.56
C GLU A 274 2.16 1.16 -15.19
N ARG A 275 1.91 1.91 -14.11
CA ARG A 275 2.18 1.45 -12.74
C ARG A 275 1.08 0.56 -12.17
N GLU A 276 -0.14 0.70 -12.69
CA GLU A 276 -1.26 -0.18 -12.38
C GLU A 276 -1.05 -1.57 -12.99
N ASP A 277 -0.53 -1.63 -14.22
CA ASP A 277 -0.20 -2.88 -14.92
C ASP A 277 0.88 -3.69 -14.18
N ASP A 278 1.67 -3.02 -13.33
CA ASP A 278 2.66 -3.65 -12.47
C ASP A 278 2.12 -4.26 -11.17
N LEU A 279 0.82 -4.10 -10.86
CA LEU A 279 0.19 -4.63 -9.66
C LEU A 279 -0.17 -6.12 -9.79
N GLU A 280 0.15 -6.89 -8.75
CA GLU A 280 -0.26 -8.30 -8.67
C GLU A 280 -1.79 -8.44 -8.49
N PRO A 281 -2.40 -9.59 -8.87
CA PRO A 281 -3.83 -9.81 -8.67
C PRO A 281 -4.24 -9.67 -7.19
N GLY A 282 -5.18 -8.76 -6.91
CA GLY A 282 -5.63 -8.45 -5.56
C GLY A 282 -4.89 -7.28 -4.90
N GLU A 283 -3.78 -6.81 -5.47
CA GLU A 283 -3.16 -5.56 -5.04
C GLU A 283 -3.99 -4.34 -5.43
N ARG A 284 -3.91 -3.32 -4.57
CA ARG A 284 -4.54 -2.02 -4.77
C ARG A 284 -3.48 -0.95 -4.61
N TYR A 285 -3.75 0.21 -5.16
CA TYR A 285 -2.88 1.37 -5.03
C TYR A 285 -3.66 2.61 -4.62
N ALA A 286 -2.95 3.58 -4.07
CA ALA A 286 -3.49 4.90 -3.80
C ALA A 286 -2.61 5.97 -4.44
N VAL A 287 -3.19 7.15 -4.66
CA VAL A 287 -2.48 8.28 -5.26
C VAL A 287 -2.59 9.50 -4.35
N VAL A 288 -1.46 10.16 -4.10
CA VAL A 288 -1.39 11.50 -3.51
C VAL A 288 -0.84 12.45 -4.56
N ALA A 289 -1.66 13.39 -5.00
CA ALA A 289 -1.33 14.31 -6.07
C ALA A 289 -1.27 15.75 -5.55
N TYR A 290 -0.30 16.52 -6.04
CA TYR A 290 -0.06 17.91 -5.69
C TYR A 290 -0.16 18.81 -6.93
N ASN A 291 -0.54 20.09 -6.76
CA ASN A 291 -0.64 21.10 -7.82
C ASN A 291 -1.40 20.62 -9.07
N LYS A 292 -0.78 20.75 -10.25
CA LYS A 292 -1.37 20.45 -11.56
C LYS A 292 -1.81 18.99 -11.71
N PRO A 293 -1.00 17.96 -11.35
CA PRO A 293 -1.47 16.58 -11.30
C PRO A 293 -2.75 16.36 -10.50
N ALA A 294 -2.92 17.09 -9.39
CA ALA A 294 -4.11 16.97 -8.55
C ALA A 294 -5.38 17.36 -9.31
N SER A 295 -5.33 18.45 -10.08
CA SER A 295 -6.44 18.90 -10.93
C SER A 295 -6.77 17.90 -12.03
N LEU A 296 -5.74 17.41 -12.74
CA LEU A 296 -5.92 16.51 -13.88
C LEU A 296 -6.56 15.18 -13.47
N LEU A 297 -6.15 14.61 -12.32
CA LEU A 297 -6.74 13.36 -11.82
C LEU A 297 -8.19 13.53 -11.34
N LEU A 298 -8.50 14.67 -10.74
CA LEU A 298 -9.86 15.00 -10.36
C LEU A 298 -10.74 15.16 -11.61
N GLU A 299 -10.26 15.83 -12.65
CA GLU A 299 -10.96 15.97 -13.94
C GLU A 299 -11.24 14.61 -14.59
N SER A 300 -10.24 13.74 -14.68
CA SER A 300 -10.38 12.36 -15.18
C SER A 300 -11.47 11.59 -14.43
N HIS A 301 -11.52 11.69 -13.10
CA HIS A 301 -12.50 10.98 -12.30
C HIS A 301 -13.94 11.49 -12.54
N HIS A 302 -14.13 12.78 -12.79
CA HIS A 302 -15.44 13.44 -12.88
C HIS A 302 -16.03 13.55 -14.29
N GLN A 303 -15.42 12.92 -15.30
CA GLN A 303 -15.94 12.93 -16.67
C GLN A 303 -17.42 12.50 -16.76
N PRO A 304 -18.34 13.35 -17.26
CA PRO A 304 -19.77 13.05 -17.34
C PRO A 304 -20.12 11.93 -18.34
N ALA A 305 -19.26 11.72 -19.32
CA ALA A 305 -19.48 10.82 -20.46
C ALA A 305 -19.28 9.33 -20.12
N THR A 306 -18.67 9.02 -18.98
CA THR A 306 -18.34 7.65 -18.57
C THR A 306 -18.99 7.35 -17.22
N SER A 307 -19.39 6.11 -16.93
CA SER A 307 -19.83 5.71 -15.58
C SER A 307 -18.80 4.83 -14.86
N THR A 308 -17.73 4.47 -15.56
CA THR A 308 -16.64 3.63 -15.08
C THR A 308 -15.54 4.48 -14.42
N ASN A 309 -14.91 3.91 -13.39
CA ASN A 309 -13.71 4.50 -12.79
C ASN A 309 -12.57 4.41 -13.82
N PRO A 310 -11.91 5.53 -14.20
CA PRO A 310 -10.79 5.50 -15.12
C PRO A 310 -9.59 4.73 -14.57
N PHE A 311 -9.48 4.58 -13.25
CA PHE A 311 -8.37 3.90 -12.57
C PHE A 311 -8.87 2.64 -11.85
N PRO A 312 -8.88 1.47 -12.52
CA PRO A 312 -9.17 0.20 -11.84
C PRO A 312 -8.21 0.01 -10.65
N ARG A 313 -8.64 -0.68 -9.59
CA ARG A 313 -7.83 -0.97 -8.38
C ARG A 313 -7.36 0.23 -7.53
N LEU A 314 -7.59 1.47 -7.96
CA LEU A 314 -7.39 2.66 -7.12
C LEU A 314 -8.28 2.55 -5.87
N CYS A 315 -7.69 2.67 -4.68
CA CYS A 315 -8.39 2.53 -3.41
C CYS A 315 -8.49 3.82 -2.59
N ALA A 316 -7.71 4.85 -2.91
CA ALA A 316 -7.83 6.19 -2.34
C ALA A 316 -7.16 7.23 -3.24
N LEU A 317 -7.73 8.44 -3.29
CA LEU A 317 -7.14 9.61 -3.98
C LEU A 317 -7.11 10.81 -3.04
N VAL A 318 -5.93 11.38 -2.83
CA VAL A 318 -5.74 12.62 -2.06
C VAL A 318 -5.16 13.68 -3.00
N ALA A 319 -5.81 14.83 -3.09
CA ALA A 319 -5.46 15.95 -3.95
C ALA A 319 -5.12 17.17 -3.11
N TYR A 320 -3.92 17.72 -3.30
CA TYR A 320 -3.44 18.92 -2.64
C TYR A 320 -3.38 20.08 -3.64
N TYR A 321 -4.04 21.18 -3.29
CA TYR A 321 -4.08 22.46 -4.02
C TYR A 321 -4.22 22.30 -5.55
N PRO A 322 -5.29 21.64 -6.03
CA PRO A 322 -5.57 21.58 -7.45
C PRO A 322 -5.79 23.00 -8.02
N HIS A 323 -5.01 23.37 -9.04
CA HIS A 323 -5.17 24.60 -9.81
C HIS A 323 -6.40 24.58 -10.75
N ASP A 324 -7.02 25.75 -10.97
CA ASP A 324 -8.14 26.00 -11.88
C ASP A 324 -9.43 25.21 -11.61
N PHE A 325 -9.90 25.22 -10.36
CA PHE A 325 -11.22 24.66 -10.02
C PHE A 325 -12.41 25.54 -10.43
N ASP A 326 -12.18 26.74 -10.97
CA ASP A 326 -13.21 27.75 -11.22
C ASP A 326 -14.19 27.38 -12.37
N ASN A 327 -13.83 26.49 -13.30
CA ASN A 327 -14.70 26.12 -14.43
C ASN A 327 -15.35 24.72 -14.30
N CYS A 328 -14.96 23.91 -13.31
CA CYS A 328 -15.40 22.51 -13.20
C CYS A 328 -16.47 22.28 -12.12
N LEU A 329 -16.82 23.31 -11.35
CA LEU A 329 -17.69 23.23 -10.18
C LEU A 329 -19.19 23.17 -10.51
N ASP A 330 -19.61 23.58 -11.71
CA ASP A 330 -21.01 23.44 -12.18
C ASP A 330 -21.47 21.96 -12.28
N HIS A 331 -20.53 21.02 -12.31
CA HIS A 331 -20.80 19.58 -12.42
C HIS A 331 -20.49 18.77 -11.14
N LEU A 332 -20.00 19.43 -10.08
CA LEU A 332 -19.64 18.80 -8.82
C LEU A 332 -20.73 19.07 -7.77
N SER A 333 -21.76 18.23 -7.74
CA SER A 333 -22.78 18.28 -6.69
C SER A 333 -22.18 17.89 -5.34
N ILE A 334 -21.89 18.89 -4.50
CA ILE A 334 -21.32 18.79 -3.15
C ILE A 334 -22.44 18.44 -2.15
N ASN A 335 -22.28 17.36 -1.39
CA ASN A 335 -23.16 17.04 -0.26
C ASN A 335 -22.41 17.33 1.05
N THR A 336 -22.60 18.54 1.60
CA THR A 336 -21.88 19.05 2.79
C THR A 336 -22.54 18.74 4.14
N ASN A 337 -23.62 17.96 4.20
CA ASN A 337 -24.27 17.67 5.48
C ASN A 337 -23.70 16.40 6.11
N GLY A 338 -22.57 16.56 6.82
CA GLY A 338 -22.18 15.65 7.87
C GLY A 338 -23.15 15.73 9.03
N SER A 339 -24.04 14.74 9.14
CA SER A 339 -24.60 14.35 10.43
C SER A 339 -24.23 12.88 10.66
N PRO A 340 -23.58 12.53 11.78
CA PRO A 340 -23.46 11.13 12.18
C PRO A 340 -24.82 10.68 12.72
N ILE A 341 -25.07 9.36 12.71
CA ILE A 341 -26.28 8.67 13.21
C ILE A 341 -27.36 8.47 12.14
N SER A 342 -27.34 7.31 11.48
CA SER A 342 -28.58 6.71 10.95
C SER A 342 -29.11 5.71 11.95
N LYS A 343 -30.13 6.16 12.68
CA LYS A 343 -31.07 5.34 13.45
C LYS A 343 -31.79 4.38 12.50
N VAL A 344 -31.92 3.14 12.94
CA VAL A 344 -32.87 2.15 12.41
C VAL A 344 -34.29 2.76 12.41
N PRO A 345 -35.03 2.75 11.28
CA PRO A 345 -36.46 2.96 11.32
C PRO A 345 -37.19 1.63 11.04
N THR A 346 -37.76 1.08 12.10
CA THR A 346 -38.94 0.19 12.03
C THR A 346 -40.17 0.99 11.63
N ALA A 347 -40.93 0.54 10.63
CA ALA A 347 -42.35 0.89 10.51
C ALA A 347 -43.14 -0.22 9.78
N PRO A 348 -44.41 -0.45 10.20
CA PRO A 348 -45.22 -1.58 9.74
C PRO A 348 -46.02 -1.30 8.46
N ALA A 349 -46.57 -2.37 7.91
CA ALA A 349 -47.40 -2.42 6.70
C ALA A 349 -48.70 -1.59 6.79
N ASN A 350 -49.11 -1.01 5.65
CA ASN A 350 -50.45 -1.19 5.08
C ASN A 350 -50.55 -0.61 3.65
N ALA A 351 -51.31 -1.32 2.82
CA ALA A 351 -51.52 -1.08 1.39
C ALA A 351 -52.52 0.06 1.10
N ASN A 352 -52.38 0.72 -0.06
CA ASN A 352 -53.44 0.85 -1.07
C ASN A 352 -52.91 1.48 -2.38
N THR A 353 -53.51 1.00 -3.47
CA THR A 353 -53.10 1.00 -4.88
C THR A 353 -53.40 2.30 -5.63
N THR A 354 -52.50 2.75 -6.51
CA THR A 354 -52.86 3.41 -7.79
C THR A 354 -51.67 3.40 -8.75
N THR A 355 -51.95 2.98 -9.98
CA THR A 355 -51.01 2.53 -11.01
C THR A 355 -50.45 3.73 -11.78
N SER A 356 -49.15 3.97 -11.68
CA SER A 356 -48.38 4.84 -12.58
C SER A 356 -46.98 4.27 -12.67
N SER A 357 -46.50 4.01 -13.88
CA SER A 357 -45.28 3.25 -14.20
C SER A 357 -44.05 3.76 -13.46
N SER A 358 -43.68 3.06 -12.39
CA SER A 358 -42.48 3.28 -11.60
C SER A 358 -41.32 2.47 -12.18
N THR A 359 -40.29 3.15 -12.67
CA THR A 359 -38.95 2.56 -12.68
C THR A 359 -38.47 2.57 -11.24
N ALA A 360 -38.48 1.40 -10.62
CA ALA A 360 -38.06 1.22 -9.24
C ALA A 360 -36.63 1.78 -9.06
N PRO A 361 -36.35 2.53 -7.97
CA PRO A 361 -34.98 2.80 -7.59
C PRO A 361 -34.36 1.45 -7.22
N THR A 362 -33.39 1.01 -8.00
CA THR A 362 -32.57 -0.14 -7.67
C THR A 362 -31.88 0.15 -6.34
N THR A 363 -32.42 -0.40 -5.24
CA THR A 363 -31.72 -0.45 -3.95
C THR A 363 -30.61 -1.48 -4.10
N TYR A 364 -29.38 -0.99 -4.21
CA TYR A 364 -28.21 -1.85 -4.31
C TYR A 364 -27.83 -2.37 -2.93
N PRO A 365 -27.28 -3.60 -2.83
CA PRO A 365 -26.81 -4.15 -1.56
C PRO A 365 -25.69 -3.27 -0.96
N PRO A 366 -25.55 -3.22 0.37
CA PRO A 366 -24.60 -2.37 1.11
C PRO A 366 -23.10 -2.75 0.96
N SER A 367 -22.74 -3.59 -0.01
CA SER A 367 -21.43 -4.26 -0.09
C SER A 367 -20.42 -3.67 -1.10
N VAL A 368 -20.71 -2.54 -1.75
CA VAL A 368 -19.77 -1.89 -2.68
C VAL A 368 -19.10 -0.69 -2.00
N THR A 369 -17.80 -0.82 -1.70
CA THR A 369 -16.97 0.25 -1.13
C THR A 369 -16.78 1.38 -2.14
N LEU A 370 -17.25 2.58 -1.82
CA LEU A 370 -17.02 3.80 -2.61
C LEU A 370 -15.55 4.21 -2.53
N LEU A 371 -14.95 4.64 -3.65
CA LEU A 371 -13.62 5.25 -3.66
C LEU A 371 -13.63 6.53 -2.80
N PRO A 372 -12.78 6.62 -1.76
CA PRO A 372 -12.63 7.85 -0.98
C PRO A 372 -11.73 8.83 -1.74
N ILE A 373 -12.26 10.03 -2.00
CA ILE A 373 -11.53 11.13 -2.61
C ILE A 373 -11.46 12.29 -1.62
N GLN A 374 -10.29 12.85 -1.41
CA GLN A 374 -10.06 13.96 -0.50
C GLN A 374 -9.32 15.09 -1.19
N ILE A 375 -9.74 16.33 -0.94
CA ILE A 375 -9.18 17.53 -1.57
C ILE A 375 -8.79 18.54 -0.48
N HIS A 376 -7.58 19.07 -0.55
CA HIS A 376 -7.05 20.10 0.33
C HIS A 376 -6.85 21.41 -0.45
N LEU A 377 -7.55 22.47 -0.07
CA LEU A 377 -7.58 23.77 -0.76
C LEU A 377 -7.02 24.87 0.14
N ALA A 378 -6.04 25.60 -0.38
CA ALA A 378 -5.49 26.78 0.28
C ALA A 378 -6.46 27.98 0.17
N GLY A 379 -6.51 28.83 1.19
CA GLY A 379 -7.35 30.03 1.23
C GLY A 379 -8.81 29.77 1.61
N ASP A 380 -9.58 30.87 1.61
CA ASP A 380 -10.98 30.89 1.99
C ASP A 380 -11.91 30.39 0.89
N ARG A 381 -13.02 29.76 1.31
CA ARG A 381 -14.12 29.32 0.42
C ARG A 381 -14.65 30.44 -0.49
N CYS A 382 -14.56 31.70 -0.07
CA CYS A 382 -15.08 32.84 -0.82
C CYS A 382 -14.21 33.31 -1.99
N SER A 383 -12.95 32.85 -2.08
CA SER A 383 -12.07 33.20 -3.20
C SER A 383 -12.34 32.36 -4.47
N ALA A 384 -13.08 31.25 -4.33
CA ALA A 384 -13.62 30.45 -5.42
C ALA A 384 -15.09 30.84 -5.63
N GLY A 385 -15.37 31.79 -6.53
CA GLY A 385 -16.66 32.47 -6.66
C GLY A 385 -17.85 31.53 -6.90
N PHE A 386 -18.62 31.23 -5.85
CA PHE A 386 -19.79 30.35 -5.94
C PHE A 386 -21.10 31.13 -5.77
N GLU A 387 -21.79 31.43 -6.87
CA GLU A 387 -23.23 31.68 -6.88
C GLU A 387 -23.98 30.34 -7.00
N SER A 388 -24.97 30.15 -6.12
CA SER A 388 -25.80 28.95 -6.06
C SER A 388 -26.66 28.80 -7.31
N SER A 389 -26.43 27.76 -8.12
CA SER A 389 -27.44 27.29 -9.08
C SER A 389 -27.54 25.75 -9.16
N ALA A 390 -28.80 25.31 -9.27
CA ALA A 390 -29.44 24.00 -9.38
C ALA A 390 -28.64 22.67 -9.60
N PRO A 391 -29.20 21.52 -9.14
CA PRO A 391 -28.53 20.22 -9.14
C PRO A 391 -28.61 19.54 -10.51
N THR A 392 -27.47 19.20 -11.12
CA THR A 392 -27.45 18.32 -12.30
C THR A 392 -26.64 17.03 -12.06
N HIS A 393 -27.37 15.92 -12.21
CA HIS A 393 -26.97 14.52 -12.34
C HIS A 393 -25.46 14.18 -12.41
N THR A 394 -24.93 13.52 -11.37
CA THR A 394 -23.73 12.69 -11.49
C THR A 394 -24.09 11.21 -11.33
N ARG A 395 -23.84 10.40 -12.38
CA ARG A 395 -24.08 8.93 -12.39
C ARG A 395 -22.94 8.13 -11.73
N LYS A 396 -21.85 8.77 -11.31
CA LYS A 396 -20.66 8.14 -10.71
C LYS A 396 -20.74 8.14 -9.18
N ARG A 397 -20.32 7.02 -8.56
CA ARG A 397 -20.40 6.77 -7.12
C ARG A 397 -19.05 6.95 -6.42
N HIS A 398 -18.74 8.17 -5.96
CA HIS A 398 -17.56 8.45 -5.14
C HIS A 398 -17.90 9.47 -4.05
N ARG A 399 -17.21 9.39 -2.91
CA ARG A 399 -17.42 10.30 -1.79
C ARG A 399 -16.24 11.27 -1.74
N CYS A 400 -16.46 12.48 -2.24
CA CYS A 400 -15.47 13.55 -2.23
C CYS A 400 -15.58 14.40 -0.96
N HIS A 401 -14.46 14.65 -0.27
CA HIS A 401 -14.39 15.55 0.88
C HIS A 401 -13.37 16.65 0.63
N SER A 402 -13.83 17.90 0.62
CA SER A 402 -12.98 19.08 0.44
C SER A 402 -12.74 19.80 1.77
N PHE A 403 -11.48 20.17 2.02
CA PHE A 403 -11.04 20.88 3.20
C PHE A 403 -10.34 22.17 2.80
N PHE A 404 -10.72 23.28 3.45
CA PHE A 404 -10.19 24.61 3.19
C PHE A 404 -9.27 25.07 4.33
N TYR A 405 -8.23 25.82 3.99
CA TYR A 405 -7.21 26.33 4.91
C TYR A 405 -7.07 27.85 4.74
N PRO A 406 -7.93 28.64 5.42
CA PRO A 406 -8.12 30.09 5.17
C PRO A 406 -6.86 30.94 5.16
N GLU A 407 -5.93 30.66 6.08
CA GLU A 407 -4.71 31.47 6.29
C GLU A 407 -3.51 30.94 5.49
N SER A 408 -3.68 29.87 4.72
CA SER A 408 -2.60 29.16 4.04
C SER A 408 -2.61 29.41 2.53
N HIS A 409 -1.44 29.31 1.89
CA HIS A 409 -1.27 29.43 0.44
C HIS A 409 -0.89 28.08 -0.21
N ALA A 410 -0.97 27.96 -1.54
CA ALA A 410 -0.54 26.76 -2.25
C ALA A 410 0.93 26.42 -1.89
N GLY A 411 1.20 25.15 -1.65
CA GLY A 411 2.48 24.69 -1.07
C GLY A 411 2.53 24.66 0.46
N PHE A 412 1.45 24.99 1.18
CA PHE A 412 1.45 24.99 2.65
C PHE A 412 1.80 23.64 3.29
N ALA A 413 1.57 22.53 2.57
CA ALA A 413 1.80 21.19 3.05
C ALA A 413 3.25 20.69 2.82
N GLU A 414 4.08 21.47 2.12
CA GLU A 414 5.45 21.09 1.74
C GLU A 414 6.46 21.86 2.61
N PRO A 415 7.22 21.18 3.49
CA PRO A 415 8.23 21.84 4.34
C PRO A 415 9.30 22.61 3.59
N SER A 416 9.63 22.18 2.36
CA SER A 416 10.57 22.86 1.47
C SER A 416 10.00 24.11 0.79
N SER A 417 8.68 24.35 0.87
CA SER A 417 8.03 25.49 0.23
C SER A 417 8.11 26.76 1.09
N PRO A 418 8.29 27.95 0.49
CA PRO A 418 8.24 29.21 1.23
C PRO A 418 6.85 29.49 1.86
N ASN A 419 5.80 28.82 1.38
CA ASN A 419 4.44 28.97 1.87
C ASN A 419 4.08 27.97 2.99
N TYR A 420 5.06 27.22 3.52
CA TYR A 420 4.82 26.18 4.51
C TYR A 420 4.10 26.72 5.76
N ASP A 421 2.98 26.08 6.09
CA ASP A 421 2.22 26.34 7.32
C ASP A 421 2.13 25.04 8.11
N GLY A 422 2.93 24.95 9.18
CA GLY A 422 3.01 23.74 10.00
C GLY A 422 1.70 23.35 10.69
N ILE A 423 0.76 24.28 10.93
CA ILE A 423 -0.54 23.96 11.53
C ILE A 423 -1.44 23.34 10.47
N ALA A 424 -1.61 24.03 9.33
CA ALA A 424 -2.42 23.54 8.22
C ALA A 424 -1.88 22.23 7.64
N ALA A 425 -0.56 22.11 7.48
CA ALA A 425 0.12 20.91 6.99
C ALA A 425 -0.17 19.69 7.88
N ARG A 426 -0.08 19.85 9.22
CA ARG A 426 -0.37 18.76 10.16
C ARG A 426 -1.83 18.33 10.10
N LEU A 427 -2.75 19.28 10.00
CA LEU A 427 -4.16 18.99 9.90
C LEU A 427 -4.50 18.29 8.58
N ALA A 428 -3.92 18.75 7.46
CA ALA A 428 -4.04 18.11 6.16
C ALA A 428 -3.44 16.71 6.14
N TRP A 429 -2.28 16.52 6.76
CA TRP A 429 -1.63 15.22 6.89
C TRP A 429 -2.51 14.20 7.61
N SER A 430 -3.04 14.54 8.79
CA SER A 430 -3.88 13.62 9.59
C SER A 430 -5.09 13.14 8.76
N ARG A 431 -5.72 14.08 8.07
CA ARG A 431 -6.86 13.86 7.16
C ARG A 431 -6.49 12.96 5.97
N ALA A 432 -5.36 13.22 5.32
CA ALA A 432 -4.83 12.41 4.22
C ALA A 432 -4.51 10.98 4.66
N LEU A 433 -3.83 10.85 5.79
CA LEU A 433 -3.44 9.57 6.37
C LEU A 433 -4.66 8.72 6.68
N GLU A 434 -5.71 9.29 7.28
CA GLU A 434 -6.98 8.58 7.53
C GLU A 434 -7.59 8.03 6.24
N THR A 435 -7.65 8.86 5.19
CA THR A 435 -8.18 8.47 3.87
C THR A 435 -7.39 7.32 3.26
N LEU A 436 -6.06 7.39 3.30
CA LEU A 436 -5.17 6.35 2.78
C LEU A 436 -5.31 5.05 3.58
N LYS A 437 -5.22 5.12 4.92
CA LYS A 437 -5.39 3.97 5.82
C LYS A 437 -6.72 3.27 5.59
N ARG A 438 -7.81 4.04 5.41
CA ARG A 438 -9.14 3.52 5.08
C ARG A 438 -9.17 2.86 3.69
N GLY A 439 -8.57 3.47 2.68
CA GLY A 439 -8.51 2.93 1.32
C GLY A 439 -7.86 1.54 1.26
N PHE A 440 -6.77 1.35 2.01
CA PHE A 440 -6.10 0.05 2.10
C PHE A 440 -6.75 -0.94 3.08
N GLY A 441 -7.73 -0.52 3.87
CA GLY A 441 -8.40 -1.36 4.86
C GLY A 441 -7.53 -1.61 6.10
N TRP A 442 -7.11 -0.54 6.79
CA TRP A 442 -6.23 -0.57 7.98
C TRP A 442 -6.55 -1.62 9.04
N HIS A 443 -7.83 -2.00 9.21
CA HIS A 443 -8.23 -3.06 10.14
C HIS A 443 -7.93 -4.51 9.66
N GLY A 444 -7.28 -4.68 8.51
CA GLY A 444 -6.81 -5.98 8.01
C GLY A 444 -5.46 -6.39 8.63
N ALA A 445 -5.36 -7.65 9.08
CA ALA A 445 -4.12 -8.23 9.58
C ALA A 445 -3.00 -8.08 8.53
N GLY A 446 -1.88 -7.45 8.92
CA GLY A 446 -0.70 -7.27 8.04
C GLY A 446 -0.07 -5.88 8.06
N TRP A 447 -0.57 -4.91 8.84
CA TRP A 447 0.15 -3.64 9.05
C TRP A 447 1.31 -3.87 10.04
N LYS A 448 2.52 -3.49 9.62
CA LYS A 448 3.73 -3.60 10.46
C LYS A 448 3.77 -2.55 11.56
N VAL A 449 3.19 -1.39 11.29
CA VAL A 449 3.10 -0.28 12.24
C VAL A 449 1.90 -0.51 13.15
N PRO A 450 2.07 -0.50 14.49
CA PRO A 450 0.98 -0.69 15.42
C PRO A 450 -0.04 0.46 15.31
N ASP A 451 -1.29 0.18 15.67
CA ASP A 451 -2.30 1.24 15.79
C ASP A 451 -1.93 2.19 16.94
N VAL A 452 -2.34 3.46 16.79
CA VAL A 452 -1.96 4.53 17.72
C VAL A 452 -2.54 4.31 19.13
N GLU A 453 -3.68 3.63 19.23
CA GLU A 453 -4.32 3.36 20.52
C GLU A 453 -3.55 2.30 21.31
N SER A 454 -3.10 1.22 20.66
CA SER A 454 -2.22 0.24 21.30
C SER A 454 -0.94 0.85 21.87
N VAL A 455 -0.30 1.77 21.13
CA VAL A 455 0.90 2.48 21.60
C VAL A 455 0.56 3.39 22.80
N TRP A 456 -0.60 4.03 22.77
CA TRP A 456 -1.06 4.91 23.85
C TRP A 456 -1.48 4.17 25.12
N GLU A 457 -2.10 3.00 24.97
CA GLU A 457 -2.40 2.09 26.08
C GLU A 457 -1.12 1.55 26.72
N GLU A 458 -0.08 1.26 25.93
CA GLU A 458 1.24 0.91 26.47
C GLU A 458 1.85 2.05 27.27
N TYR A 459 1.76 3.28 26.76
CA TYR A 459 2.20 4.48 27.47
C TYR A 459 1.47 4.63 28.81
N TRP A 460 0.14 4.48 28.84
CA TRP A 460 -0.66 4.51 30.06
C TRP A 460 -0.33 3.37 31.02
N ARG A 461 -0.06 2.16 30.52
CA ARG A 461 0.36 1.02 31.34
C ARG A 461 1.68 1.30 32.05
N CYS A 462 2.66 1.88 31.34
CA CYS A 462 3.92 2.29 31.92
C CYS A 462 3.70 3.34 33.03
N LEU A 463 2.87 4.36 32.78
CA LEU A 463 2.54 5.37 33.79
C LEU A 463 1.83 4.76 35.01
N ALA A 464 0.85 3.87 34.81
CA ALA A 464 0.12 3.25 35.92
C ALA A 464 1.02 2.36 36.79
N ALA A 465 1.92 1.58 36.19
CA ALA A 465 2.88 0.73 36.90
C ALA A 465 3.79 1.54 37.84
N THR A 466 4.14 2.77 37.46
CA THR A 466 4.92 3.66 38.35
C THR A 466 4.15 4.03 39.63
N SER A 467 2.81 4.10 39.59
CA SER A 467 1.97 4.47 40.75
C SER A 467 1.75 3.32 41.75
N GLU A 468 1.66 2.07 41.26
CA GLU A 468 1.43 0.89 42.11
C GLU A 468 2.68 0.46 42.90
N SER A 469 3.88 0.77 42.38
CA SER A 469 5.15 0.51 43.06
C SER A 469 5.33 1.24 44.40
N GLY A 470 4.45 2.19 44.74
CA GLY A 470 4.48 2.97 45.98
C GLY A 470 3.53 2.50 47.10
N THR A 471 2.61 1.55 46.86
CA THR A 471 1.52 1.24 47.80
C THR A 471 1.57 -0.17 48.44
N GLY A 472 2.68 -0.89 48.27
CA GLY A 472 2.90 -2.18 48.93
C GLY A 472 3.16 -2.08 50.44
N ALA A 473 2.09 -2.01 51.23
CA ALA A 473 2.13 -2.29 52.67
C ALA A 473 2.30 -3.80 52.89
N GLY A 474 3.55 -4.26 52.96
CA GLY A 474 3.90 -5.65 53.26
C GLY A 474 5.40 -5.86 53.33
N GLU A 475 5.92 -5.86 54.57
CA GLU A 475 7.25 -6.30 55.03
C GLU A 475 8.25 -6.79 53.97
N GLN A 476 9.17 -5.91 53.55
CA GLN A 476 10.57 -6.28 53.30
C GLN A 476 11.43 -5.01 53.28
N GLN A 477 12.22 -4.83 54.34
CA GLN A 477 13.36 -3.92 54.38
C GLN A 477 14.44 -4.45 53.43
N ASN A 478 14.28 -4.20 52.12
CA ASN A 478 15.36 -4.29 51.15
C ASN A 478 15.09 -3.39 49.94
N SER A 479 15.97 -2.40 49.79
CA SER A 479 16.32 -1.65 48.57
C SER A 479 15.39 -0.50 48.09
N SER A 480 15.53 0.67 48.71
CA SER A 480 15.19 1.97 48.05
C SER A 480 15.86 2.12 46.68
N LEU A 481 17.03 1.50 46.50
CA LEU A 481 17.74 1.37 45.22
C LEU A 481 16.94 0.61 44.16
N ALA A 482 16.21 -0.45 44.51
CA ALA A 482 15.43 -1.21 43.52
C ALA A 482 14.21 -0.44 43.02
N VAL A 483 13.59 0.39 43.86
CA VAL A 483 12.47 1.26 43.46
C VAL A 483 12.93 2.37 42.53
N ALA A 484 14.11 2.95 42.79
CA ALA A 484 14.72 3.94 41.90
C ALA A 484 15.09 3.33 40.54
N ASP A 485 15.71 2.14 40.55
CA ASP A 485 16.05 1.38 39.34
C ASP A 485 14.79 1.03 38.51
N GLU A 486 13.69 0.65 39.17
CA GLU A 486 12.42 0.32 38.49
C GLU A 486 11.81 1.55 37.80
N ARG A 487 11.84 2.72 38.48
CA ARG A 487 11.36 4.00 37.91
C ARG A 487 12.20 4.43 36.72
N GLU A 488 13.51 4.29 36.81
CA GLU A 488 14.43 4.59 35.71
C GLU A 488 14.17 3.67 34.51
N ARG A 489 13.91 2.38 34.73
CA ARG A 489 13.51 1.43 33.67
C ARG A 489 12.20 1.81 33.00
N LEU A 490 11.17 2.16 33.76
CA LEU A 490 9.86 2.56 33.21
C LEU A 490 9.96 3.87 32.44
N ALA A 491 10.71 4.86 32.94
CA ALA A 491 10.96 6.10 32.22
C ALA A 491 11.74 5.87 30.92
N ALA A 492 12.76 5.00 30.95
CA ALA A 492 13.47 4.60 29.74
C ALA A 492 12.54 3.90 28.73
N HIS A 493 11.58 3.10 29.20
CA HIS A 493 10.57 2.47 28.36
C HIS A 493 9.61 3.49 27.73
N ILE A 494 9.11 4.46 28.51
CA ILE A 494 8.27 5.56 28.00
C ILE A 494 9.03 6.36 26.93
N VAL A 495 10.29 6.69 27.20
CA VAL A 495 11.14 7.38 26.23
C VAL A 495 11.34 6.51 24.99
N ALA A 496 11.49 5.19 25.11
CA ALA A 496 11.60 4.27 23.97
C ALA A 496 10.35 4.24 23.06
N LEU A 497 9.16 4.48 23.62
CA LEU A 497 7.90 4.65 22.88
C LEU A 497 7.84 5.98 22.11
N MET A 498 8.72 6.94 22.41
CA MET A 498 8.79 8.23 21.71
C MET A 498 9.70 8.19 20.47
N VAL A 499 9.43 9.08 19.52
CA VAL A 499 10.25 9.25 18.31
C VAL A 499 11.68 9.67 18.70
N GLY A 500 12.68 9.25 17.92
CA GLY A 500 14.09 9.56 18.17
C GLY A 500 14.79 8.63 19.16
N SER A 501 14.04 7.78 19.87
CA SER A 501 14.59 6.75 20.75
C SER A 501 14.93 5.51 19.94
N SER A 502 16.20 5.11 19.97
CA SER A 502 16.85 4.07 19.16
C SER A 502 16.01 2.79 18.96
N SER A 503 15.29 2.71 17.82
CA SER A 503 14.83 1.52 17.08
C SER A 503 13.60 1.90 16.23
N GLY A 504 13.76 2.06 14.92
CA GLY A 504 12.68 2.34 13.96
C GLY A 504 12.99 3.56 13.09
N VAL A 505 13.19 3.31 11.79
CA VAL A 505 13.41 4.23 10.65
C VAL A 505 14.02 5.58 11.05
N GLN A 506 15.36 5.68 11.01
CA GLN A 506 16.02 6.98 11.04
C GLN A 506 15.52 7.82 9.85
N LEU A 507 14.75 8.86 10.12
CA LEU A 507 14.46 9.93 9.16
C LEU A 507 15.72 10.82 9.03
N ASN A 508 16.87 10.23 8.72
CA ASN A 508 18.12 10.96 8.51
C ASN A 508 18.25 11.24 7.00
N ALA A 509 17.82 12.42 6.57
CA ALA A 509 18.31 13.01 5.34
C ALA A 509 19.71 13.58 5.62
N PRO A 510 20.76 13.25 4.84
CA PRO A 510 22.06 13.88 4.98
C PRO A 510 22.03 15.24 4.25
N GLY A 511 21.97 16.33 5.02
CA GLY A 511 22.18 17.69 4.53
C GLY A 511 23.20 18.41 5.43
N PRO A 512 24.18 19.14 4.89
CA PRO A 512 25.18 19.82 5.69
C PRO A 512 24.61 21.16 6.17
N ASN A 513 24.35 21.25 7.47
CA ASN A 513 24.58 22.40 8.36
C ASN A 513 23.63 22.28 9.55
N ASP A 514 24.23 22.18 10.74
CA ASP A 514 23.57 22.34 12.02
C ASP A 514 22.93 23.74 12.12
N ASP A 515 21.86 23.78 12.92
CA ASP A 515 21.09 24.95 13.40
C ASP A 515 19.86 25.35 12.57
N ASP A 516 18.68 24.95 13.09
CA ASP A 516 17.33 25.54 12.89
C ASP A 516 16.32 24.87 11.93
N HIS A 517 16.56 23.64 11.47
CA HIS A 517 15.48 22.84 10.89
C HIS A 517 14.79 22.01 11.97
N THR A 518 13.56 22.42 12.33
CA THR A 518 12.63 21.64 13.16
C THR A 518 12.20 20.40 12.38
N SER A 519 13.13 19.46 12.23
CA SER A 519 12.95 18.18 11.57
C SER A 519 11.88 17.41 12.32
N LEU A 520 10.99 16.79 11.57
CA LEU A 520 9.74 16.14 11.96
C LEU A 520 9.92 14.90 12.89
N GLY A 521 11.03 14.82 13.64
CA GLY A 521 11.49 13.67 14.40
C GLY A 521 12.03 13.97 15.80
N THR A 522 11.91 15.20 16.32
CA THR A 522 12.26 15.48 17.73
C THR A 522 11.05 15.24 18.64
N PRO A 523 11.15 14.37 19.65
CA PRO A 523 10.05 14.15 20.59
C PRO A 523 9.80 15.42 21.41
N LEU A 524 8.55 15.72 21.78
CA LEU A 524 8.22 16.83 22.67
C LEU A 524 7.21 16.40 23.71
N VAL A 525 7.50 16.69 24.97
CA VAL A 525 6.51 16.70 26.05
C VAL A 525 6.42 18.13 26.59
N ASN A 526 5.20 18.65 26.71
CA ASN A 526 4.96 20.00 27.22
C ASN A 526 3.72 20.07 28.10
N CYS A 527 3.92 20.37 29.37
CA CYS A 527 2.91 20.81 30.31
C CYS A 527 2.66 22.30 30.10
N VAL A 528 1.68 22.64 29.26
CA VAL A 528 1.55 23.97 28.66
C VAL A 528 1.46 25.11 29.68
N PRO A 529 0.71 25.00 30.79
CA PRO A 529 0.60 26.09 31.76
C PRO A 529 1.89 26.36 32.57
N THR A 530 2.80 25.39 32.68
CA THR A 530 4.05 25.51 33.46
C THR A 530 5.30 25.49 32.61
N MET A 531 5.16 25.21 31.31
CA MET A 531 6.26 24.98 30.35
C MET A 531 7.21 23.84 30.75
N MET A 532 6.79 22.97 31.68
CA MET A 532 7.56 21.81 32.11
C MET A 532 7.51 20.71 31.04
N GLY A 533 8.58 19.93 30.93
CA GLY A 533 8.67 18.88 29.93
C GLY A 533 10.07 18.77 29.34
N GLY A 534 10.16 18.34 28.09
CA GLY A 534 11.45 18.19 27.43
C GLY A 534 11.34 17.82 25.95
N THR A 535 12.46 17.96 25.25
CA THR A 535 12.58 17.64 23.81
C THR A 535 13.69 16.64 23.50
N THR A 536 14.65 16.48 24.41
CA THR A 536 15.77 15.54 24.25
C THR A 536 15.53 14.28 25.06
N PRO A 537 16.06 13.11 24.65
CA PRO A 537 15.95 11.88 25.42
C PRO A 537 16.40 12.06 26.87
N LYS A 538 17.49 12.79 27.14
CA LYS A 538 17.96 13.09 28.50
C LYS A 538 16.96 13.93 29.30
N SER A 539 16.45 15.02 28.72
CA SER A 539 15.45 15.86 29.40
C SER A 539 14.14 15.11 29.64
N LEU A 540 13.75 14.22 28.72
CA LEU A 540 12.54 13.43 28.83
C LEU A 540 12.69 12.33 29.88
N THR A 541 13.81 11.60 29.92
CA THR A 541 14.08 10.63 30.98
C THR A 541 14.10 11.30 32.34
N HIS A 542 14.75 12.47 32.46
CA HIS A 542 14.71 13.25 33.70
C HIS A 542 13.27 13.64 34.07
N PHE A 543 12.50 14.16 33.11
CA PHE A 543 11.12 14.56 33.33
C PHE A 543 10.26 13.38 33.84
N PHE A 544 10.31 12.22 33.19
CA PHE A 544 9.54 11.04 33.58
C PHE A 544 10.04 10.33 34.85
N THR A 545 11.31 10.52 35.24
CA THR A 545 11.85 9.92 36.48
C THR A 545 11.62 10.76 37.72
N SER A 546 11.69 12.10 37.61
CA SER A 546 11.76 12.98 38.80
C SER A 546 10.72 14.11 38.82
N GLN A 547 10.09 14.45 37.69
CA GLN A 547 9.25 15.66 37.59
C GLN A 547 7.79 15.37 37.23
N PHE A 548 7.51 14.23 36.61
CA PHE A 548 6.18 13.81 36.17
C PHE A 548 5.66 12.63 37.00
N LEU A 549 4.42 12.21 36.74
CA LEU A 549 3.78 11.07 37.42
C LEU A 549 4.74 9.85 37.48
N PRO A 550 4.96 9.25 38.67
CA PRO A 550 4.06 9.19 39.82
C PRO A 550 4.46 10.13 40.98
N THR A 551 5.35 11.09 40.76
CA THR A 551 5.78 12.05 41.80
C THR A 551 4.62 12.99 42.14
N GLY A 552 3.75 12.54 43.04
CA GLY A 552 2.53 13.23 43.42
C GLY A 552 1.79 12.51 44.54
N PRO A 553 0.84 13.19 45.19
CA PRO A 553 0.23 12.78 46.46
C PRO A 553 -0.26 11.32 46.47
N PRO A 554 -0.16 10.60 47.61
CA PRO A 554 -0.60 9.20 47.70
C PRO A 554 -2.10 9.01 47.47
N ASP A 555 -2.90 10.07 47.63
CA ASP A 555 -4.34 10.07 47.36
C ASP A 555 -4.71 10.51 45.93
N GLN A 556 -3.72 10.74 45.06
CA GLN A 556 -3.97 11.15 43.69
C GLN A 556 -4.78 10.11 42.92
N ARG A 557 -5.72 10.58 42.11
CA ARG A 557 -6.56 9.75 41.23
C ARG A 557 -6.67 10.39 39.86
N ILE A 558 -6.47 9.57 38.84
CA ILE A 558 -6.67 9.92 37.43
C ILE A 558 -7.80 9.03 36.91
N ARG A 559 -8.80 9.64 36.26
CA ARG A 559 -9.90 8.92 35.61
C ARG A 559 -10.09 9.46 34.20
N LEU A 560 -10.03 8.57 33.21
CA LEU A 560 -10.42 8.90 31.83
C LEU A 560 -11.91 9.22 31.77
N LEU A 561 -12.24 10.41 31.26
CA LEU A 561 -13.62 10.87 31.03
C LEU A 561 -14.03 10.60 29.59
N SER A 562 -13.19 11.00 28.64
CA SER A 562 -13.43 10.81 27.22
C SER A 562 -12.11 10.60 26.47
N ARG A 563 -12.19 9.86 25.35
CA ARG A 563 -11.09 9.68 24.41
C ARG A 563 -11.57 9.94 22.99
N THR A 564 -10.81 10.72 22.24
CA THR A 564 -10.98 10.91 20.80
C THR A 564 -9.74 10.40 20.07
N THR A 565 -9.92 9.37 19.23
CA THR A 565 -8.84 8.75 18.43
C THR A 565 -8.94 9.18 16.97
N GLY A 566 -7.86 9.73 16.44
CA GLY A 566 -7.67 10.06 15.02
C GLY A 566 -6.63 9.15 14.36
N ALA A 567 -6.30 9.42 13.09
CA ALA A 567 -5.36 8.59 12.33
C ALA A 567 -3.92 8.60 12.87
N ASP A 568 -3.52 9.70 13.50
CA ASP A 568 -2.19 9.97 14.06
C ASP A 568 -2.22 10.74 15.39
N ARG A 569 -3.38 10.88 16.03
CA ARG A 569 -3.51 11.65 17.29
C ARG A 569 -4.53 11.03 18.23
N ILE A 570 -4.31 11.19 19.52
CA ILE A 570 -5.28 10.85 20.57
C ILE A 570 -5.44 12.06 21.48
N VAL A 571 -6.69 12.35 21.85
CA VAL A 571 -7.03 13.36 22.85
C VAL A 571 -7.76 12.67 23.99
N ASP A 572 -7.15 12.67 25.17
CA ASP A 572 -7.75 12.16 26.40
C ASP A 572 -8.15 13.33 27.30
N GLU A 573 -9.43 13.35 27.70
CA GLU A 573 -9.93 14.22 28.75
C GLU A 573 -9.97 13.43 30.05
N LEU A 574 -9.32 13.96 31.09
CA LEU A 574 -9.02 13.24 32.32
C LEU A 574 -9.50 14.06 33.51
N HIS A 575 -10.16 13.41 34.46
CA HIS A 575 -10.40 13.95 35.77
C HIS A 575 -9.20 13.64 36.67
N PHE A 576 -8.54 14.69 37.17
CA PHE A 576 -7.42 14.58 38.09
C PHE A 576 -7.78 15.19 39.44
N SER A 577 -7.63 14.40 40.51
CA SER A 577 -7.94 14.83 41.88
C SER A 577 -6.87 14.37 42.86
N PHE A 578 -6.48 15.23 43.80
CA PHE A 578 -5.47 14.95 44.81
C PHE A 578 -5.59 15.93 45.99
N THR A 579 -4.94 15.62 47.12
CA THR A 579 -4.70 16.59 48.20
C THR A 579 -3.26 17.09 48.09
N HIS A 580 -3.05 18.42 48.05
CA HIS A 580 -1.73 19.03 47.88
C HIS A 580 -0.85 18.89 49.15
N SER A 581 -0.41 17.66 49.41
CA SER A 581 0.32 17.22 50.60
C SER A 581 1.83 17.14 50.39
N GLU A 582 2.29 17.14 49.14
CA GLU A 582 3.67 17.22 48.71
C GLU A 582 3.82 18.14 47.49
N GLU A 583 5.05 18.54 47.14
CA GLU A 583 5.32 19.37 45.97
C GLU A 583 5.06 18.58 44.67
N ILE A 584 4.43 19.22 43.68
CA ILE A 584 4.10 18.60 42.38
C ILE A 584 4.78 19.41 41.27
N PRO A 585 6.04 19.10 40.90
CA PRO A 585 6.86 19.97 40.05
C PRO A 585 6.25 20.29 38.68
N TRP A 586 5.57 19.35 38.04
CA TRP A 586 4.98 19.55 36.71
C TRP A 586 3.72 20.44 36.72
N LEU A 587 2.98 20.50 37.85
CA LEU A 587 1.70 21.20 37.99
C LEU A 587 1.86 22.53 38.76
N LEU A 588 2.63 22.50 39.85
CA LEU A 588 2.83 23.56 40.81
C LEU A 588 4.33 23.70 41.14
N PRO A 589 5.16 24.11 40.17
CA PRO A 589 6.60 24.22 40.36
C PRO A 589 6.93 25.19 41.50
N SER A 590 7.74 24.74 42.46
CA SER A 590 8.22 25.56 43.60
C SER A 590 7.13 26.04 44.56
N VAL A 591 5.95 25.42 44.57
CA VAL A 591 4.89 25.73 45.53
C VAL A 591 4.90 24.68 46.66
N PRO A 592 5.04 25.08 47.92
CA PRO A 592 5.05 24.14 49.04
C PRO A 592 3.65 23.56 49.29
N PRO A 593 3.55 22.38 49.94
CA PRO A 593 2.29 21.73 50.25
C PRO A 593 1.32 22.65 51.00
N THR A 594 0.07 22.72 50.55
CA THR A 594 -0.97 23.56 51.15
C THR A 594 -2.01 22.75 51.93
N GLY A 595 -2.01 21.41 51.78
CA GLY A 595 -2.96 20.49 52.41
C GLY A 595 -4.39 20.60 51.86
N ARG A 596 -4.61 21.36 50.79
CA ARG A 596 -5.95 21.58 50.22
C ARG A 596 -6.28 20.55 49.15
N PRO A 597 -7.54 20.09 49.05
CA PRO A 597 -7.98 19.24 47.96
C PRO A 597 -8.05 20.03 46.66
N VAL A 598 -7.60 19.42 45.57
CA VAL A 598 -7.65 19.98 44.22
C VAL A 598 -8.36 18.99 43.29
N ARG A 599 -9.24 19.52 42.45
CA ARG A 599 -9.90 18.79 41.37
C ARG A 599 -9.81 19.62 40.10
N ILE A 600 -9.27 19.02 39.04
CA ILE A 600 -9.11 19.65 37.73
C ILE A 600 -9.43 18.67 36.60
N ALA A 601 -9.97 19.21 35.50
CA ALA A 601 -9.99 18.52 34.23
C ALA A 601 -8.65 18.80 33.53
N LEU A 602 -8.02 17.75 33.01
CA LEU A 602 -6.76 17.79 32.31
C LEU A 602 -6.95 17.17 30.93
N VAL A 603 -6.44 17.83 29.89
CA VAL A 603 -6.51 17.35 28.51
C VAL A 603 -5.12 16.97 28.05
N MET A 604 -4.91 15.70 27.72
CA MET A 604 -3.68 15.20 27.11
C MET A 604 -3.89 15.04 25.61
N THR A 605 -3.06 15.72 24.82
CA THR A 605 -3.06 15.59 23.37
C THR A 605 -1.77 14.91 22.92
N ALA A 606 -1.90 13.64 22.52
CA ALA A 606 -0.81 12.84 21.99
C ALA A 606 -0.86 12.85 20.47
N SER A 607 0.30 13.03 19.83
CA SER A 607 0.47 12.93 18.38
C SER A 607 1.51 11.87 18.08
N PHE A 608 1.26 11.08 17.04
CA PHE A 608 2.02 9.90 16.69
C PHE A 608 2.65 10.04 15.31
N CYS A 609 3.77 9.37 15.12
CA CYS A 609 4.44 9.25 13.84
C CYS A 609 5.08 7.87 13.78
N ALA A 610 4.81 7.10 12.73
CA ALA A 610 5.41 5.78 12.51
C ALA A 610 5.27 4.83 13.71
N GLY A 611 4.09 4.82 14.36
CA GLY A 611 3.82 3.97 15.52
C GLY A 611 4.53 4.39 16.81
N LYS A 612 5.06 5.62 16.87
CA LYS A 612 5.70 6.19 18.06
C LYS A 612 5.09 7.51 18.46
N VAL A 613 5.19 7.86 19.75
CA VAL A 613 4.71 9.14 20.28
C VAL A 613 5.68 10.25 19.87
N ALA A 614 5.21 11.20 19.05
CA ALA A 614 6.00 12.34 18.59
C ALA A 614 5.83 13.56 19.49
N ARG A 615 4.61 13.80 19.99
CA ARG A 615 4.30 14.96 20.81
C ARG A 615 3.26 14.64 21.86
N LEU A 616 3.46 15.12 23.07
CA LEU A 616 2.49 15.12 24.15
C LEU A 616 2.35 16.53 24.71
N ASN A 617 1.20 17.17 24.52
CA ASN A 617 0.89 18.40 25.24
C ASN A 617 -0.17 18.11 26.31
N VAL A 618 0.04 18.64 27.49
CA VAL A 618 -0.84 18.51 28.65
C VAL A 618 -1.39 19.88 29.02
N TYR A 619 -2.72 20.01 29.03
CA TYR A 619 -3.44 21.26 29.30
C TYR A 619 -4.32 21.12 30.54
N TRP A 620 -4.42 22.20 31.31
CA TRP A 620 -5.37 22.36 32.40
C TRP A 620 -5.55 23.85 32.70
N ASP A 621 -6.55 24.20 33.51
CA ASP A 621 -6.75 25.56 34.00
C ASP A 621 -5.89 25.84 35.25
N GLN A 622 -4.76 26.51 35.05
CA GLN A 622 -3.85 26.86 36.13
C GLN A 622 -4.44 27.86 37.12
N ALA A 623 -5.31 28.77 36.68
CA ALA A 623 -5.93 29.74 37.58
C ALA A 623 -6.85 29.03 38.58
N SER A 624 -7.63 28.05 38.11
CA SER A 624 -8.47 27.22 38.98
C SER A 624 -7.67 26.41 39.99
N VAL A 625 -6.50 25.87 39.60
CA VAL A 625 -5.58 25.22 40.56
C VAL A 625 -5.14 26.22 41.63
N LEU A 626 -4.65 27.40 41.22
CA LEU A 626 -4.13 28.43 42.13
C LEU A 626 -5.19 28.96 43.11
N VAL A 627 -6.45 29.10 42.67
CA VAL A 627 -7.59 29.45 43.54
C VAL A 627 -7.84 28.35 44.57
N GLN A 628 -7.91 27.08 44.14
CA GLN A 628 -8.18 25.95 45.04
C GLN A 628 -7.10 25.81 46.13
N ILE A 629 -5.83 26.03 45.78
CA ILE A 629 -4.73 26.01 46.77
C ILE A 629 -4.58 27.31 47.56
N GLY A 630 -5.33 28.37 47.22
CA GLY A 630 -5.38 29.63 47.98
C GLY A 630 -4.32 30.67 47.64
N LEU A 631 -3.64 30.55 46.50
CA LEU A 631 -2.65 31.52 46.03
C LEU A 631 -3.27 32.65 45.18
N LEU A 632 -4.49 32.47 44.69
CA LEU A 632 -5.19 33.44 43.87
C LEU A 632 -6.57 33.77 44.47
N ASP A 633 -6.91 35.06 44.52
CA ASP A 633 -8.20 35.54 45.01
C ASP A 633 -9.26 35.50 43.87
N PRO A 634 -10.30 34.65 43.97
CA PRO A 634 -11.33 34.55 42.94
C PRO A 634 -12.26 35.77 42.89
N ALA A 635 -12.32 36.61 43.94
CA ALA A 635 -13.25 37.74 43.99
C ALA A 635 -12.97 38.82 42.93
N ARG A 636 -11.75 38.82 42.36
CA ARG A 636 -11.28 39.82 41.40
C ARG A 636 -11.09 39.27 39.99
N LEU A 637 -11.33 37.98 39.78
CA LEU A 637 -11.00 37.28 38.53
C LEU A 637 -12.14 36.34 38.13
N PRO A 638 -12.46 36.21 36.83
CA PRO A 638 -13.52 35.32 36.36
C PRO A 638 -13.05 33.85 36.35
N VAL A 639 -12.80 33.27 37.53
CA VAL A 639 -12.25 31.91 37.71
C VAL A 639 -13.23 31.06 38.54
N VAL A 640 -13.53 29.85 38.07
CA VAL A 640 -14.50 28.91 38.64
C VAL A 640 -13.75 27.68 39.15
N GLY A 641 -13.33 27.69 40.42
CA GLY A 641 -12.40 26.73 41.05
C GLY A 641 -12.67 25.24 40.79
N ALA A 642 -13.20 24.50 41.79
CA ALA A 642 -13.50 23.06 41.61
C ALA A 642 -14.83 22.82 40.85
N GLU A 643 -15.74 23.79 40.92
CA GLU A 643 -17.10 23.75 40.38
C GLU A 643 -17.12 23.54 38.85
N GLY A 644 -16.11 24.06 38.14
CA GLY A 644 -15.99 23.90 36.69
C GLY A 644 -15.84 22.44 36.27
N VAL A 645 -15.16 21.63 37.08
CA VAL A 645 -14.90 20.21 36.81
C VAL A 645 -16.11 19.36 37.16
N GLU A 646 -16.82 19.70 38.23
CA GLU A 646 -18.00 18.97 38.67
C GLU A 646 -19.07 18.90 37.58
N ARG A 647 -19.21 19.95 36.76
CA ARG A 647 -20.11 19.95 35.60
C ARG A 647 -19.72 19.02 34.46
N ILE A 648 -18.45 18.60 34.38
CA ILE A 648 -17.93 17.72 33.32
C ILE A 648 -17.99 16.25 33.77
N THR A 649 -17.93 16.00 35.09
CA THR A 649 -17.90 14.66 35.67
C THR A 649 -19.26 14.05 36.02
N VAL A 650 -20.32 14.87 36.00
CA VAL A 650 -21.73 14.49 36.20
C VAL A 650 -22.33 14.10 34.85
#